data_AF-A0AAW0CKB5-F1
#
_entry.id   AF-A0AAW0CKB5-F1
#
_cell.length_a   1.000
_cell.length_b   1.000
_cell.length_c   1.000
_cell.angle_alpha   90.00
_cell.angle_beta   90.00
_cell.angle_gamma   90.00
#
_symmetry.space_group_name_H-M   'P 1'
#
loop_
_entity.id
_entity.type
_entity.pdbx_description
1 polymer ?
#
loop_
_entity_poly.entity_id
_entity_poly.type
_entity_poly.pdbx_seq_one_letter_code
_entity_poly.pdbx_strand_id
1 'polypeptide(L)'
;MSFWWQTSLNPIISLMRHANYPEDAVHSYTLLLQAEILPLLGPSDPAYPSWMTDDHTPLEFSLVLAKTGELLVRFAIEASALPLSGDRSVKSLRKVLTNLSNAMTMKPNFDLDWFDVCAEELLLGDTQPAPPHMGPVSETFIGFDCAHYSSAMKVYFMPRIRALVTKQTPEEMLTRTAARLGLEEPWSKITQFLARFLPGDQPEPEIVACDCVPGAKNRIKIYFRTHILSYSHLEFFLTLGGTLEGEDVAAGLVKARLLWDALTADGPPAGKLRYFPSGLVYYELRRDRPNPTSKVYLPIQRHLPNDLVAAKAIDRLGPHLPVFSEANPYSRFVQTVFSHRALSARSGIHTYACCTVKPVGSEISLYYNPEAFAPERTIGLRGSLGTSLLTPSPVDARNLATLFVHEWERLINGKEDASLCLAPESCLRDLLVFSPTFRMLEGREKVVQHILSASRNFRNFSIVGRVTFKAVSETLRMIQGRTHFEDDTATFNAVFTLFSRDNGPWRCWALLTVFEGLKQPSSQYSIQSPGARFDTVIVGAGQAGLATAAQLQRLGLKVCVVERNARVGDAWRARYKSLEFNTPKDFSHLPYFPFPEEWSMFPAATLVADHLEQYPQVLKLDVRTGTEIVHADYNGEGKTWAVQLQHADGSTSTLNSSHLVVATGVDILGGQKPKMPQIPGLDVFRGQALHSTAIRDVGQWIGKRVVVFGAGCSGHDICLALSRQGAAEITMVQRAATAVISRDVLLKLFPDMYTGEDRPPIDVADELYLALPTPISKILRSTMMEKLALLDADLHYKLRATGFKLPEVNDFIERLTVRRGGYYIDQGCSALIADGTIKLQPSEQVKGLLPNGIALANGEKLSADIIVFATGFEPDSKPAPFLDDAVFDKTGKIGGIDEEGEAIGVWRPSGHENLWFAGGDLFNCRFYSRLLALQIFRMQSALVGPEF
;
A
#
# COMPACT_ATOMS: atom_id res chain seq x y z
N MET A 1 -6.24 17.53 2.30
CA MET A 1 -5.03 16.76 1.91
C MET A 1 -5.26 15.90 0.66
N SER A 2 -6.21 14.95 0.61
CA SER A 2 -6.48 14.16 -0.61
C SER A 2 -6.78 15.01 -1.86
N PHE A 3 -7.47 16.15 -1.68
CA PHE A 3 -7.79 17.09 -2.76
C PHE A 3 -6.54 17.57 -3.50
N TRP A 4 -5.69 18.35 -2.83
CA TRP A 4 -4.49 18.95 -3.44
C TRP A 4 -3.52 17.93 -4.01
N TRP A 5 -3.42 16.74 -3.40
CA TRP A 5 -2.60 15.67 -3.94
C TRP A 5 -3.08 15.25 -5.35
N GLN A 6 -4.38 14.99 -5.50
CA GLN A 6 -4.96 14.53 -6.76
C GLN A 6 -5.01 15.64 -7.82
N THR A 7 -5.35 16.87 -7.42
CA THR A 7 -5.65 17.94 -8.36
C THR A 7 -4.43 18.77 -8.76
N SER A 8 -3.42 18.87 -7.89
CA SER A 8 -2.31 19.84 -8.09
C SER A 8 -0.91 19.23 -7.95
N LEU A 9 -0.68 18.29 -7.03
CA LEU A 9 0.68 17.75 -6.77
C LEU A 9 1.04 16.51 -7.59
N ASN A 10 0.13 15.56 -7.77
CA ASN A 10 0.36 14.37 -8.60
C ASN A 10 0.70 14.70 -10.08
N PRO A 11 0.09 15.74 -10.71
CA PRO A 11 0.51 16.19 -12.04
C PRO A 11 2.00 16.55 -12.14
N ILE A 12 2.61 17.09 -11.07
CA ILE A 12 4.05 17.40 -11.05
C ILE A 12 4.88 16.11 -11.18
N ILE A 13 4.50 15.06 -10.47
CA ILE A 13 5.16 13.75 -10.54
C ILE A 13 4.97 13.11 -11.91
N SER A 14 3.76 13.19 -12.48
CA SER A 14 3.52 12.73 -13.84
C SER A 14 4.42 13.47 -14.85
N LEU A 15 4.55 14.78 -14.70
CA LEU A 15 5.37 15.62 -15.56
C LEU A 15 6.87 15.30 -15.41
N MET A 16 7.35 15.01 -14.20
CA MET A 16 8.73 14.54 -13.96
C MET A 16 9.02 13.19 -14.65
N ARG A 17 8.11 12.22 -14.55
CA ARG A 17 8.29 10.92 -15.22
C ARG A 17 8.35 11.05 -16.73
N HIS A 18 7.44 11.84 -17.31
CA HIS A 18 7.44 12.09 -18.76
C HIS A 18 8.62 12.98 -19.20
N ALA A 19 9.22 13.73 -18.28
CA ALA A 19 10.47 14.45 -18.50
C ALA A 19 11.72 13.56 -18.33
N ASN A 20 11.56 12.24 -18.18
CA ASN A 20 12.63 11.25 -18.01
C ASN A 20 13.49 11.47 -16.75
N TYR A 21 12.87 11.91 -15.66
CA TYR A 21 13.57 11.99 -14.38
C TYR A 21 13.92 10.57 -13.89
N PRO A 22 15.11 10.38 -13.30
CA PRO A 22 15.48 9.16 -12.59
C PRO A 22 14.44 8.80 -11.50
N GLU A 23 14.12 7.52 -11.32
CA GLU A 23 13.06 7.09 -10.37
C GLU A 23 13.39 7.43 -8.91
N ASP A 24 14.66 7.45 -8.52
CA ASP A 24 15.12 7.90 -7.20
C ASP A 24 14.91 9.41 -6.99
N ALA A 25 15.09 10.21 -8.04
CA ALA A 25 14.75 11.63 -8.04
C ALA A 25 13.23 11.83 -7.97
N VAL A 26 12.45 11.08 -8.76
CA VAL A 26 10.97 11.11 -8.71
C VAL A 26 10.47 10.73 -7.32
N HIS A 27 11.07 9.72 -6.69
CA HIS A 27 10.74 9.31 -5.33
C HIS A 27 11.05 10.42 -4.31
N SER A 28 12.24 11.02 -4.40
CA SER A 28 12.66 12.12 -3.51
C SER A 28 11.73 13.33 -3.61
N TYR A 29 11.35 13.74 -4.83
CA TYR A 29 10.39 14.82 -5.02
C TYR A 29 8.98 14.42 -4.54
N THR A 30 8.57 13.16 -4.71
CA THR A 30 7.29 12.65 -4.18
C THR A 30 7.21 12.83 -2.66
N LEU A 31 8.27 12.49 -1.93
CA LEU A 31 8.34 12.67 -0.48
C LEU A 31 8.28 14.15 -0.08
N LEU A 32 9.05 15.01 -0.75
CA LEU A 32 9.03 16.46 -0.53
C LEU A 32 7.61 17.03 -0.74
N LEU A 33 6.95 16.65 -1.83
CA LEU A 33 5.60 17.11 -2.13
C LEU A 33 4.57 16.64 -1.08
N GLN A 34 4.67 15.40 -0.61
CA GLN A 34 3.72 14.84 0.36
C GLN A 34 3.93 15.36 1.78
N ALA A 35 5.17 15.38 2.25
CA ALA A 35 5.49 15.69 3.64
C ALA A 35 5.52 17.20 3.90
N GLU A 36 6.08 17.98 2.97
CA GLU A 36 6.40 19.38 3.23
C GLU A 36 5.53 20.36 2.43
N ILE A 37 5.22 20.07 1.17
CA ILE A 37 4.44 20.98 0.32
C ILE A 37 2.95 20.88 0.58
N LEU A 38 2.41 19.66 0.65
CA LEU A 38 0.97 19.42 0.82
C LEU A 38 0.35 20.14 2.04
N PRO A 39 1.01 20.19 3.23
CA PRO A 39 0.47 20.93 4.37
C PRO A 39 0.43 22.45 4.17
N LEU A 40 1.31 23.00 3.33
CA LEU A 40 1.42 24.46 3.11
C LEU A 40 0.32 25.03 2.22
N LEU A 41 -0.32 24.19 1.38
CA LEU A 41 -1.38 24.62 0.46
C LEU A 41 -2.69 25.02 1.17
N GLY A 42 -2.82 24.72 2.46
CA GLY A 42 -4.01 25.08 3.24
C GLY A 42 -5.26 24.26 2.89
N PRO A 43 -6.43 24.63 3.44
CA PRO A 43 -7.71 23.99 3.12
C PRO A 43 -8.10 24.20 1.66
N SER A 44 -8.92 23.30 1.12
CA SER A 44 -9.44 23.36 -0.26
C SER A 44 -10.64 24.31 -0.41
N ASP A 45 -10.79 25.29 0.48
CA ASP A 45 -11.90 26.24 0.51
C ASP A 45 -11.57 27.47 -0.34
N PRO A 46 -12.47 27.94 -1.22
CA PRO A 46 -12.30 29.19 -1.97
C PRO A 46 -12.19 30.47 -1.11
N ALA A 47 -12.37 30.41 0.22
CA ALA A 47 -12.27 31.56 1.12
C ALA A 47 -10.91 32.28 1.13
N TYR A 48 -9.83 31.64 0.66
CA TYR A 48 -8.53 32.27 0.41
C TYR A 48 -8.15 32.11 -1.07
N PRO A 49 -8.57 33.05 -1.94
CA PRO A 49 -8.27 32.96 -3.36
C PRO A 49 -6.82 33.36 -3.62
N SER A 50 -5.97 32.37 -3.91
CA SER A 50 -4.59 32.64 -4.33
C SER A 50 -4.56 33.52 -5.57
N TRP A 51 -3.62 34.48 -5.60
CA TRP A 51 -3.36 35.31 -6.78
C TRP A 51 -2.56 34.55 -7.86
N MET A 52 -1.91 33.44 -7.50
CA MET A 52 -0.96 32.73 -8.37
C MET A 52 -1.57 32.25 -9.69
N THR A 53 -2.82 31.80 -9.69
CA THR A 53 -3.50 31.29 -10.89
C THR A 53 -4.89 31.91 -11.07
N ASP A 54 -5.38 31.96 -12.32
CA ASP A 54 -6.69 32.54 -12.65
C ASP A 54 -7.87 31.78 -12.01
N ASP A 55 -7.68 30.51 -11.60
CA ASP A 55 -8.69 29.71 -10.89
C ASP A 55 -8.48 29.68 -9.36
N HIS A 56 -7.56 30.51 -8.85
CA HIS A 56 -7.22 30.63 -7.43
C HIS A 56 -6.55 29.40 -6.79
N THR A 57 -5.99 28.51 -7.59
CA THR A 57 -5.12 27.44 -7.10
C THR A 57 -3.83 28.04 -6.49
N PRO A 58 -3.43 27.66 -5.27
CA PRO A 58 -2.18 28.13 -4.64
C PRO A 58 -0.94 27.41 -5.18
N LEU A 59 -0.96 27.00 -6.44
CA LEU A 59 0.10 26.21 -7.08
C LEU A 59 0.09 26.40 -8.60
N GLU A 60 1.26 26.66 -9.17
CA GLU A 60 1.51 26.68 -10.61
C GLU A 60 2.77 25.85 -10.90
N PHE A 61 2.81 25.13 -12.01
CA PHE A 61 4.03 24.44 -12.43
C PHE A 61 4.42 24.78 -13.86
N SER A 62 5.69 24.56 -14.19
CA SER A 62 6.23 24.88 -15.50
C SER A 62 7.22 23.84 -15.99
N LEU A 63 7.26 23.69 -17.29
CA LEU A 63 8.20 22.84 -18.01
C LEU A 63 9.18 23.73 -18.75
N VAL A 64 10.47 23.44 -18.60
CA VAL A 64 11.55 24.17 -19.27
C VAL A 64 12.22 23.27 -20.28
N LEU A 65 12.26 23.77 -21.50
CA LEU A 65 12.91 23.15 -22.63
C LEU A 65 14.34 23.68 -22.67
N ALA A 66 15.26 22.93 -22.05
CA ALA A 66 16.65 23.33 -21.92
C ALA A 66 17.42 23.19 -23.26
N LYS A 67 18.53 23.91 -23.38
CA LYS A 67 19.41 23.88 -24.58
C LYS A 67 19.97 22.47 -24.87
N THR A 68 20.15 21.66 -23.83
CA THR A 68 20.69 20.29 -23.90
C THR A 68 19.67 19.26 -24.40
N GLY A 69 18.40 19.65 -24.61
CA GLY A 69 17.33 18.72 -24.93
C GLY A 69 16.71 18.04 -23.70
N GLU A 70 17.09 18.46 -22.49
CA GLU A 70 16.45 17.96 -21.27
C GLU A 70 15.19 18.76 -20.95
N LEU A 71 14.21 18.06 -20.38
CA LEU A 71 12.99 18.66 -19.83
C LEU A 71 13.19 18.88 -18.34
N LEU A 72 13.06 20.12 -17.89
CA LEU A 72 13.19 20.45 -16.47
C LEU A 72 11.85 20.93 -15.90
N VAL A 73 11.41 20.27 -14.85
CA VAL A 73 10.21 20.61 -14.07
C VAL A 73 10.54 21.71 -13.07
N ARG A 74 9.66 22.71 -12.99
CA ARG A 74 9.65 23.70 -11.91
C ARG A 74 8.23 23.83 -11.39
N PHE A 75 8.07 24.19 -10.12
CA PHE A 75 6.76 24.55 -9.58
C PHE A 75 6.87 25.67 -8.57
N ALA A 76 5.78 26.38 -8.32
CA ALA A 76 5.68 27.39 -7.28
C ALA A 76 4.39 27.16 -6.48
N ILE A 77 4.44 27.51 -5.20
CA ILE A 77 3.28 27.47 -4.31
C ILE A 77 3.07 28.82 -3.62
N GLU A 78 1.82 29.11 -3.29
CA GLU A 78 1.51 30.01 -2.19
C GLU A 78 1.34 29.17 -0.93
N ALA A 79 2.09 29.49 0.13
CA ALA A 79 1.97 28.80 1.42
C ALA A 79 0.73 29.30 2.18
N SER A 80 -0.46 29.16 1.58
CA SER A 80 -1.74 29.72 2.04
C SER A 80 -2.15 29.30 3.45
N ALA A 81 -1.61 28.19 3.97
CA ALA A 81 -1.82 27.79 5.37
C ALA A 81 -1.31 28.83 6.39
N LEU A 82 -0.24 29.56 6.09
CA LEU A 82 0.33 30.59 6.97
C LEU A 82 -0.65 31.76 7.19
N PRO A 83 -1.05 32.52 6.16
CA PRO A 83 -1.95 33.67 6.36
C PRO A 83 -3.33 33.26 6.88
N LEU A 84 -3.80 32.04 6.59
CA LEU A 84 -5.05 31.49 7.15
C LEU A 84 -4.98 31.20 8.66
N SER A 85 -3.78 30.93 9.18
CA SER A 85 -3.55 30.78 10.63
C SER A 85 -3.45 32.14 11.37
N GLY A 86 -3.49 33.26 10.63
CA GLY A 86 -3.26 34.60 11.16
C GLY A 86 -1.78 34.99 11.24
N ASP A 87 -0.86 34.11 10.84
CA ASP A 87 0.58 34.35 10.87
C ASP A 87 1.09 34.83 9.50
N ARG A 88 1.42 36.12 9.43
CA ARG A 88 2.07 36.77 8.26
C ARG A 88 3.51 37.17 8.54
N SER A 89 4.11 36.64 9.60
CA SER A 89 5.44 37.08 10.03
C SER A 89 6.52 36.59 9.08
N VAL A 90 7.50 37.47 8.79
CA VAL A 90 8.69 37.11 8.00
C VAL A 90 9.47 35.99 8.69
N LYS A 91 9.43 35.95 10.04
CA LYS A 91 10.07 34.91 10.85
C LYS A 91 9.50 33.51 10.57
N SER A 92 8.17 33.38 10.47
CA SER A 92 7.53 32.11 10.17
C SER A 92 7.80 31.67 8.73
N LEU A 93 7.77 32.60 7.77
CA LEU A 93 8.16 32.31 6.39
C LEU A 93 9.62 31.83 6.32
N ARG A 94 10.55 32.51 7.00
CA ARG A 94 11.97 32.08 7.10
C ARG A 94 12.11 30.67 7.67
N LYS A 95 11.31 30.32 8.68
CA LYS A 95 11.28 28.97 9.27
C LYS A 95 10.78 27.93 8.26
N VAL A 96 9.71 28.23 7.52
CA VAL A 96 9.21 27.35 6.46
C VAL A 96 10.27 27.10 5.39
N LEU A 97 10.95 28.15 4.91
CA LEU A 97 12.04 28.03 3.93
C LEU A 97 13.19 27.16 4.46
N THR A 98 13.55 27.33 5.74
CA THR A 98 14.62 26.54 6.38
C THR A 98 14.22 25.06 6.49
N ASN A 99 12.98 24.77 6.88
CA ASN A 99 12.47 23.41 6.98
C ASN A 99 12.43 22.72 5.62
N LEU A 100 11.90 23.41 4.60
CA LEU A 100 11.88 22.92 3.22
C LEU A 100 13.29 22.60 2.73
N SER A 101 14.26 23.47 3.01
CA SER A 101 15.66 23.20 2.64
C SER A 101 16.25 22.00 3.38
N ASN A 102 15.86 21.74 4.62
CA ASN A 102 16.35 20.59 5.39
C ASN A 102 15.76 19.26 4.89
N ALA A 103 14.51 19.29 4.42
CA ALA A 103 13.81 18.12 3.89
C ALA A 103 14.24 17.75 2.46
N MET A 104 14.82 18.67 1.70
CA MET A 104 15.41 18.37 0.40
C MET A 104 16.63 17.47 0.57
N THR A 105 16.53 16.22 0.09
CA THR A 105 17.60 15.20 0.13
C THR A 105 18.86 15.61 -0.65
N MET A 106 18.73 16.53 -1.63
CA MET A 106 19.81 16.97 -2.50
C MET A 106 20.08 18.46 -2.29
N LYS A 107 20.98 18.76 -1.34
CA LYS A 107 21.21 20.13 -0.85
C LYS A 107 21.95 20.99 -1.87
N PRO A 108 21.35 22.08 -2.40
CA PRO A 108 22.14 23.19 -2.92
C PRO A 108 22.78 23.94 -1.74
N ASN A 109 23.74 24.81 -2.01
CA ASN A 109 24.15 25.82 -1.04
C ASN A 109 22.95 26.73 -0.76
N PHE A 110 22.25 26.50 0.36
CA PHE A 110 21.09 27.25 0.79
C PHE A 110 21.51 28.46 1.62
N ASP A 111 20.93 29.61 1.33
CA ASP A 111 21.21 30.88 1.99
C ASP A 111 19.99 31.81 1.90
N LEU A 112 19.78 32.62 2.94
CA LEU A 112 18.63 33.51 3.04
C LEU A 112 19.01 34.99 3.25
N ASP A 113 20.28 35.37 3.05
CA ASP A 113 20.72 36.75 3.30
C ASP A 113 19.99 37.75 2.37
N TRP A 114 19.87 37.40 1.09
CA TRP A 114 19.13 38.23 0.12
C TRP A 114 17.62 38.14 0.34
N PHE A 115 17.12 37.00 0.84
CA PHE A 115 15.73 36.88 1.25
C PHE A 115 15.40 37.86 2.37
N ASP A 116 16.27 38.00 3.38
CA ASP A 116 16.04 38.91 4.51
C ASP A 116 15.94 40.37 4.05
N VAL A 117 16.87 40.80 3.18
CA VAL A 117 16.83 42.16 2.62
C VAL A 117 15.56 42.38 1.80
N CYS A 118 15.20 41.43 0.93
CA CYS A 118 13.98 41.53 0.13
C CYS A 118 12.72 41.52 0.99
N ALA A 119 12.63 40.65 2.00
CA ALA A 119 11.49 40.58 2.90
C ALA A 119 11.34 41.88 3.70
N GLU A 120 12.45 42.44 4.18
CA GLU A 120 12.47 43.70 4.93
C GLU A 120 12.11 44.90 4.06
N GLU A 121 12.44 44.94 2.77
CA GLU A 121 12.10 46.06 1.89
C GLU A 121 10.72 45.91 1.22
N LEU A 122 10.29 44.68 0.93
CA LEU A 122 9.19 44.42 -0.01
C LEU A 122 7.92 43.87 0.63
N LEU A 123 7.98 43.23 1.80
CA LEU A 123 6.81 42.67 2.47
C LEU A 123 6.30 43.59 3.57
N LEU A 124 4.99 43.61 3.79
CA LEU A 124 4.42 44.36 4.90
C LEU A 124 4.89 43.78 6.26
N GLY A 125 4.96 42.45 6.37
CA GLY A 125 5.51 41.75 7.54
C GLY A 125 4.83 42.15 8.86
N ASP A 126 5.61 42.23 9.94
CA ASP A 126 5.12 42.62 11.28
C ASP A 126 4.97 44.14 11.44
N THR A 127 5.18 44.94 10.39
CA THR A 127 5.33 46.40 10.52
C THR A 127 4.01 47.12 10.76
N GLN A 128 2.92 46.71 10.09
CA GLN A 128 1.56 47.25 10.25
C GLN A 128 0.50 46.20 9.83
N PRO A 129 -0.71 46.20 10.41
CA PRO A 129 -1.78 45.32 9.96
C PRO A 129 -2.26 45.72 8.55
N ALA A 130 -2.48 44.74 7.68
CA ALA A 130 -3.08 44.97 6.37
C ALA A 130 -4.50 45.56 6.55
N PRO A 131 -4.94 46.49 5.67
CA PRO A 131 -6.25 47.11 5.81
C PRO A 131 -7.39 46.05 5.73
N PRO A 132 -8.34 46.02 6.69
CA PRO A 132 -9.34 44.94 6.79
C PRO A 132 -10.22 44.76 5.54
N HIS A 133 -10.40 45.82 4.75
CA HIS A 133 -11.21 45.83 3.54
C HIS A 133 -10.54 45.18 2.31
N MET A 134 -9.24 44.84 2.39
CA MET A 134 -8.51 44.22 1.27
C MET A 134 -8.70 42.69 1.20
N GLY A 135 -9.24 42.07 2.24
CA GLY A 135 -9.36 40.61 2.30
C GLY A 135 -8.01 39.89 2.34
N PRO A 136 -7.99 38.55 2.20
CA PRO A 136 -6.76 37.81 1.97
C PRO A 136 -6.13 38.21 0.62
N VAL A 137 -4.90 38.73 0.66
CA VAL A 137 -4.12 39.06 -0.53
C VAL A 137 -2.76 38.36 -0.44
N SER A 138 -2.35 37.73 -1.53
CA SER A 138 -1.05 37.09 -1.67
C SER A 138 0.07 38.12 -1.57
N GLU A 139 1.07 37.83 -0.74
CA GLU A 139 2.25 38.68 -0.57
C GLU A 139 3.55 37.97 -1.02
N THR A 140 3.55 36.64 -0.96
CA THR A 140 4.73 35.82 -1.24
C THR A 140 4.41 34.47 -1.87
N PHE A 141 5.29 34.01 -2.76
CA PHE A 141 5.29 32.64 -3.29
C PHE A 141 6.65 31.97 -3.12
N ILE A 142 6.67 30.65 -3.11
CA ILE A 142 7.88 29.83 -3.02
C ILE A 142 8.00 29.01 -4.30
N GLY A 143 9.07 29.20 -5.06
CA GLY A 143 9.36 28.44 -6.28
C GLY A 143 10.48 27.42 -6.10
N PHE A 144 10.40 26.34 -6.87
CA PHE A 144 11.31 25.22 -6.85
C PHE A 144 11.78 24.92 -8.27
N ASP A 145 13.08 25.05 -8.50
CA ASP A 145 13.74 24.51 -9.68
C ASP A 145 14.15 23.07 -9.38
N CYS A 146 13.50 22.09 -10.02
CA CYS A 146 13.72 20.68 -9.72
C CYS A 146 14.64 20.06 -10.78
N ALA A 147 15.97 20.18 -10.68
CA ALA A 147 16.84 19.43 -11.59
C ALA A 147 16.89 17.95 -11.19
N HIS A 148 17.38 17.07 -12.09
CA HIS A 148 17.41 15.62 -11.86
C HIS A 148 18.10 15.26 -10.53
N TYR A 149 19.18 15.96 -10.17
CA TYR A 149 19.95 15.69 -8.94
C TYR A 149 20.26 16.94 -8.08
N SER A 150 19.53 18.03 -8.28
CA SER A 150 19.66 19.22 -7.44
C SER A 150 18.40 20.05 -7.48
N SER A 151 17.91 20.50 -6.34
CA SER A 151 16.82 21.46 -6.27
C SER A 151 17.32 22.83 -5.85
N ALA A 152 16.71 23.91 -6.34
CA ALA A 152 16.96 25.26 -5.83
C ALA A 152 15.64 25.94 -5.52
N MET A 153 15.59 26.68 -4.41
CA MET A 153 14.40 27.41 -3.99
C MET A 153 14.52 28.88 -4.35
N LYS A 154 13.38 29.51 -4.64
CA LYS A 154 13.23 30.93 -4.91
C LYS A 154 12.06 31.48 -4.11
N VAL A 155 12.15 32.73 -3.72
CA VAL A 155 11.03 33.44 -3.09
C VAL A 155 10.61 34.58 -3.98
N TYR A 156 9.31 34.70 -4.19
CA TYR A 156 8.67 35.78 -4.92
C TYR A 156 7.96 36.69 -3.92
N PHE A 157 8.06 38.00 -4.13
CA PHE A 157 7.54 39.06 -3.29
C PHE A 157 6.63 39.95 -4.11
N MET A 158 5.48 40.33 -3.56
CA MET A 158 4.53 41.23 -4.18
C MET A 158 4.51 42.57 -3.41
N PRO A 159 5.28 43.59 -3.85
CA PRO A 159 5.48 44.82 -3.07
C PRO A 159 4.23 45.71 -2.97
N ARG A 160 3.19 45.43 -3.74
CA ARG A 160 1.98 46.27 -3.86
C ARG A 160 1.32 46.60 -2.53
N ILE A 161 1.17 45.62 -1.64
CA ILE A 161 0.50 45.83 -0.34
C ILE A 161 1.29 46.79 0.53
N ARG A 162 2.60 46.56 0.63
CA ARG A 162 3.49 47.46 1.38
C ARG A 162 3.50 48.86 0.77
N ALA A 163 3.70 48.97 -0.54
CA ALA A 163 3.69 50.24 -1.26
C ALA A 163 2.45 51.08 -0.93
N LEU A 164 1.28 50.45 -0.92
CA LEU A 164 0.01 51.11 -0.60
C LEU A 164 -0.07 51.56 0.86
N VAL A 165 0.36 50.71 1.80
CA VAL A 165 0.31 51.02 3.25
C VAL A 165 1.34 52.09 3.64
N THR A 166 2.57 51.99 3.12
CA THR A 166 3.67 52.92 3.44
C THR A 166 3.69 54.16 2.56
N LYS A 167 2.81 54.25 1.55
CA LYS A 167 2.76 55.31 0.53
C LYS A 167 4.10 55.51 -0.20
N GLN A 168 4.85 54.42 -0.37
CA GLN A 168 6.09 54.40 -1.14
C GLN A 168 5.81 53.83 -2.53
N THR A 169 6.53 54.28 -3.54
CA THR A 169 6.41 53.65 -4.86
C THR A 169 7.19 52.33 -4.89
N PRO A 170 6.74 51.32 -5.66
CA PRO A 170 7.52 50.10 -5.88
C PRO A 170 8.93 50.37 -6.41
N GLU A 171 9.12 51.41 -7.21
CA GLU A 171 10.44 51.82 -7.72
C GLU A 171 11.38 52.34 -6.62
N GLU A 172 10.88 53.14 -5.67
CA GLU A 172 11.65 53.60 -4.51
C GLU A 172 12.12 52.42 -3.64
N MET A 173 11.22 51.47 -3.40
CA MET A 173 11.51 50.26 -2.63
C MET A 173 12.58 49.40 -3.33
N LEU A 174 12.46 49.21 -4.65
CA LEU A 174 13.42 48.48 -5.46
C LEU A 174 14.78 49.17 -5.55
N THR A 175 14.81 50.50 -5.61
CA THR A 175 16.06 51.28 -5.62
C THR A 175 16.84 51.09 -4.33
N ARG A 176 16.17 51.13 -3.17
CA ARG A 176 16.81 50.80 -1.89
C ARG A 176 17.27 49.33 -1.83
N THR A 177 16.42 48.41 -2.29
CA THR A 177 16.75 46.98 -2.34
C THR A 177 17.99 46.73 -3.18
N ALA A 178 18.08 47.34 -4.37
CA ALA A 178 19.22 47.22 -5.27
C ALA A 178 20.50 47.78 -4.63
N ALA A 179 20.44 48.94 -3.97
CA ALA A 179 21.57 49.51 -3.26
C ALA A 179 22.07 48.61 -2.12
N ARG A 180 21.16 48.09 -1.29
CA ARG A 180 21.52 47.17 -0.19
C ARG A 180 22.14 45.87 -0.68
N LEU A 181 21.83 45.46 -1.91
CA LEU A 181 22.32 44.22 -2.50
C LEU A 181 23.49 44.43 -3.47
N GLY A 182 23.96 45.66 -3.70
CA GLY A 182 25.06 45.94 -4.63
C GLY A 182 24.69 45.71 -6.10
N LEU A 183 23.47 46.09 -6.49
CA LEU A 183 22.89 45.91 -7.83
C LEU A 183 22.56 47.25 -8.51
N GLU A 184 23.17 48.35 -8.07
CA GLU A 184 22.88 49.71 -8.53
C GLU A 184 23.14 49.88 -10.03
N GLU A 185 24.24 49.33 -10.54
CA GLU A 185 24.59 49.44 -11.95
C GLU A 185 23.56 48.77 -12.87
N PRO A 186 23.24 47.46 -12.74
CA PRO A 186 22.21 46.84 -13.58
C PRO A 186 20.81 47.41 -13.32
N TRP A 187 20.51 47.91 -12.10
CA TRP A 187 19.25 48.60 -11.81
C TRP A 187 19.14 49.94 -12.55
N SER A 188 20.21 50.72 -12.59
CA SER A 188 20.22 52.03 -13.26
C SER A 188 19.89 51.96 -14.75
N LYS A 189 20.25 50.86 -15.43
CA LYS A 189 19.91 50.62 -16.84
C LYS A 189 18.42 50.40 -17.04
N ILE A 190 17.76 49.74 -16.08
CA ILE A 190 16.32 49.51 -16.11
C ILE A 190 15.59 50.82 -15.83
N THR A 191 15.98 51.59 -14.82
CA THR A 191 15.34 52.88 -14.51
C THR A 191 15.53 53.90 -15.63
N GLN A 192 16.70 53.95 -16.28
CA GLN A 192 16.92 54.76 -17.48
C GLN A 192 16.03 54.35 -18.65
N PHE A 193 15.76 53.05 -18.81
CA PHE A 193 14.82 52.56 -19.82
C PHE A 193 13.38 52.95 -19.49
N LEU A 194 12.94 52.79 -18.23
CA LEU A 194 11.61 53.18 -17.78
C LEU A 194 11.37 54.69 -17.90
N ALA A 195 12.41 55.51 -17.67
CA ALA A 195 12.35 56.96 -17.84
C ALA A 195 12.07 57.41 -19.30
N ARG A 196 12.17 56.52 -20.29
CA ARG A 196 11.85 56.82 -21.71
C ARG A 196 10.34 56.83 -21.98
N PHE A 197 9.52 56.29 -21.08
CA PHE A 197 8.06 56.26 -21.22
C PHE A 197 7.44 57.53 -20.62
N LEU A 198 6.29 57.93 -21.17
CA LEU A 198 5.52 59.05 -20.62
C LEU A 198 5.02 58.70 -19.20
N PRO A 199 4.88 59.70 -18.31
CA PRO A 199 4.26 59.49 -17.00
C PRO A 199 2.87 58.87 -17.13
N GLY A 200 2.65 57.72 -16.50
CA GLY A 200 1.41 56.93 -16.59
C GLY A 200 1.43 55.77 -17.58
N ASP A 201 2.39 55.76 -18.54
CA ASP A 201 2.57 54.66 -19.51
C ASP A 201 3.73 53.72 -19.13
N GLN A 202 4.42 54.02 -18.01
CA GLN A 202 5.54 53.24 -17.52
C GLN A 202 5.09 51.85 -17.06
N PRO A 203 5.76 50.77 -17.48
CA PRO A 203 5.56 49.46 -16.88
C PRO A 203 5.87 49.50 -15.39
N GLU A 204 4.93 49.07 -14.56
CA GLU A 204 5.10 48.99 -13.11
C GLU A 204 5.65 47.62 -12.68
N PRO A 205 6.57 47.58 -11.70
CA PRO A 205 7.07 46.31 -11.16
C PRO A 205 6.02 45.67 -10.27
N GLU A 206 5.63 44.44 -10.60
CA GLU A 206 4.53 43.70 -9.97
C GLU A 206 5.04 42.59 -9.03
N ILE A 207 6.13 41.91 -9.43
CA ILE A 207 6.71 40.79 -8.67
C ILE A 207 8.23 40.97 -8.63
N VAL A 208 8.82 40.67 -7.47
CA VAL A 208 10.27 40.58 -7.31
C VAL A 208 10.59 39.17 -6.86
N ALA A 209 11.62 38.53 -7.41
CA ALA A 209 12.04 37.21 -6.95
C ALA A 209 13.53 37.18 -6.62
N CYS A 210 13.92 36.48 -5.57
CA CYS A 210 15.31 36.15 -5.27
C CYS A 210 15.52 34.64 -5.14
N ASP A 211 16.71 34.17 -5.46
CA ASP A 211 17.09 32.78 -5.23
C ASP A 211 17.52 32.59 -3.77
N CYS A 212 17.33 31.41 -3.18
CA CYS A 212 17.78 31.09 -1.80
C CYS A 212 19.17 30.45 -1.81
N VAL A 213 20.15 31.16 -2.36
CA VAL A 213 21.54 30.69 -2.54
C VAL A 213 22.55 31.79 -2.15
N PRO A 214 23.81 31.46 -1.83
CA PRO A 214 24.79 32.45 -1.38
C PRO A 214 24.95 33.64 -2.35
N GLY A 215 25.22 34.82 -1.79
CA GLY A 215 25.22 36.10 -2.50
C GLY A 215 26.08 36.17 -3.78
N ALA A 216 27.13 35.36 -3.92
CA ALA A 216 27.94 35.30 -5.14
C ALA A 216 27.21 34.65 -6.34
N LYS A 217 26.25 33.75 -6.08
CA LYS A 217 25.45 33.06 -7.11
C LYS A 217 24.01 33.59 -7.19
N ASN A 218 23.59 34.37 -6.20
CA ASN A 218 22.24 34.92 -6.09
C ASN A 218 21.93 35.95 -7.19
N ARG A 219 20.65 36.18 -7.42
CA ARG A 219 20.11 37.09 -8.42
C ARG A 219 18.74 37.59 -7.98
N ILE A 220 18.40 38.81 -8.38
CA ILE A 220 17.03 39.32 -8.30
C ILE A 220 16.42 39.30 -9.70
N LYS A 221 15.12 38.98 -9.79
CA LYS A 221 14.30 39.13 -10.99
C LYS A 221 13.17 40.09 -10.69
N ILE A 222 13.04 41.13 -11.49
CA ILE A 222 11.99 42.14 -11.33
C ILE A 222 11.05 42.01 -12.52
N TYR A 223 9.79 41.72 -12.26
CA TYR A 223 8.75 41.44 -13.24
C TYR A 223 7.88 42.67 -13.43
N PHE A 224 7.77 43.11 -14.68
CA PHE A 224 6.99 44.26 -15.10
C PHE A 224 5.79 43.81 -15.93
N ARG A 225 4.61 44.34 -15.61
CA ARG A 225 3.40 44.16 -16.41
C ARG A 225 3.43 45.13 -17.58
N THR A 226 3.21 44.63 -18.79
CA THR A 226 3.23 45.46 -20.00
C THR A 226 2.32 44.93 -21.11
N HIS A 227 1.91 45.83 -22.01
CA HIS A 227 1.11 45.52 -23.19
C HIS A 227 2.02 45.16 -24.38
N ILE A 228 2.07 43.89 -24.76
CA ILE A 228 2.87 43.42 -25.89
C ILE A 228 1.98 43.35 -27.13
N LEU A 229 2.00 44.45 -27.88
CA LEU A 229 1.11 44.67 -29.03
C LEU A 229 1.72 44.26 -30.36
N SER A 230 2.99 43.88 -30.41
CA SER A 230 3.64 43.41 -31.64
C SER A 230 4.92 42.69 -31.29
N TYR A 231 5.48 41.97 -32.26
CA TYR A 231 6.82 41.44 -32.12
C TYR A 231 7.86 42.57 -31.91
N SER A 232 7.69 43.72 -32.55
CA SER A 232 8.58 44.88 -32.35
C SER A 232 8.49 45.45 -30.93
N HIS A 233 7.31 45.46 -30.30
CA HIS A 233 7.18 45.82 -28.88
C HIS A 233 7.86 44.77 -27.97
N LEU A 234 7.70 43.49 -28.28
CA LEU A 234 8.37 42.41 -27.56
C LEU A 234 9.89 42.58 -27.61
N GLU A 235 10.44 42.81 -28.80
CA GLU A 235 11.86 43.06 -29.04
C GLU A 235 12.34 44.31 -28.29
N PHE A 236 11.55 45.39 -28.32
CA PHE A 236 11.84 46.62 -27.57
C PHE A 236 12.00 46.34 -26.07
N PHE A 237 11.10 45.57 -25.46
CA PHE A 237 11.23 45.23 -24.04
C PHE A 237 12.39 44.26 -23.75
N LEU A 238 12.58 43.23 -24.59
CA LEU A 238 13.67 42.27 -24.41
C LEU A 238 15.05 42.90 -24.52
N THR A 239 15.18 43.99 -25.27
CA THR A 239 16.45 44.71 -25.49
C THR A 239 16.61 45.96 -24.63
N LEU A 240 15.69 46.27 -23.71
CA LEU A 240 15.65 47.56 -23.01
C LEU A 240 15.73 48.75 -23.98
N GLY A 241 14.95 48.69 -25.06
CA GLY A 241 14.92 49.68 -26.13
C GLY A 241 16.25 49.80 -26.88
N GLY A 242 16.85 48.66 -27.22
CA GLY A 242 18.14 48.58 -27.90
C GLY A 242 19.37 48.75 -27.00
N THR A 243 19.20 48.91 -25.68
CA THR A 243 20.33 49.07 -24.75
C THR A 243 21.11 47.76 -24.54
N LEU A 244 20.46 46.61 -24.70
CA LEU A 244 21.09 45.28 -24.66
C LEU A 244 21.41 44.84 -26.09
N GLU A 245 22.70 44.67 -26.39
CA GLU A 245 23.22 44.27 -27.70
C GLU A 245 24.22 43.11 -27.57
N GLY A 246 24.52 42.43 -28.68
CA GLY A 246 25.48 41.32 -28.75
C GLY A 246 24.90 40.05 -29.39
N GLU A 247 25.78 39.11 -29.77
CA GLU A 247 25.41 37.86 -30.47
C GLU A 247 24.37 37.05 -29.69
N ASP A 248 24.47 37.01 -28.36
CA ASP A 248 23.54 36.26 -27.53
C ASP A 248 22.15 36.89 -27.44
N VAL A 249 22.08 38.22 -27.49
CA VAL A 249 20.80 38.94 -27.57
C VAL A 249 20.12 38.62 -28.89
N ALA A 250 20.87 38.69 -30.00
CA ALA A 250 20.37 38.34 -31.32
C ALA A 250 19.87 36.88 -31.39
N ALA A 251 20.62 35.92 -30.83
CA ALA A 251 20.22 34.52 -30.77
C ALA A 251 18.94 34.29 -29.93
N GLY A 252 18.78 35.02 -28.83
CA GLY A 252 17.55 34.99 -28.03
C GLY A 252 16.35 35.59 -28.76
N LEU A 253 16.54 36.68 -29.51
CA LEU A 253 15.49 37.29 -30.34
C LEU A 253 15.02 36.33 -31.44
N VAL A 254 15.92 35.57 -32.08
CA VAL A 254 15.52 34.55 -33.06
C VAL A 254 14.56 33.52 -32.44
N LYS A 255 14.85 33.02 -31.23
CA LYS A 255 13.94 32.09 -30.54
C LYS A 255 12.62 32.74 -30.12
N ALA A 256 12.68 33.99 -29.67
CA ALA A 256 11.48 34.75 -29.33
C ALA A 256 10.58 34.94 -30.58
N ARG A 257 11.19 35.16 -31.75
CA ARG A 257 10.47 35.25 -33.02
C ARG A 257 9.81 33.94 -33.41
N LEU A 258 10.54 32.83 -33.32
CA LEU A 258 9.99 31.49 -33.59
C LEU A 258 8.78 31.19 -32.70
N LEU A 259 8.89 31.46 -31.39
CA LEU A 259 7.79 31.26 -30.46
C LEU A 259 6.60 32.17 -30.78
N TRP A 260 6.86 33.44 -31.09
CA TRP A 260 5.82 34.40 -31.48
C TRP A 260 5.06 33.94 -32.73
N ASP A 261 5.79 33.58 -33.78
CA ASP A 261 5.22 33.16 -35.06
C ASP A 261 4.40 31.87 -34.88
N ALA A 262 4.90 30.90 -34.10
CA ALA A 262 4.18 29.67 -33.80
C ALA A 262 2.86 29.88 -33.08
N LEU A 263 2.85 30.76 -32.07
CA LEU A 263 1.65 31.11 -31.28
C LEU A 263 0.64 31.97 -32.06
N THR A 264 1.06 32.65 -33.13
CA THR A 264 0.22 33.60 -33.88
C THR A 264 -0.16 33.12 -35.28
N ALA A 265 0.34 31.95 -35.71
CA ALA A 265 0.17 31.41 -37.06
C ALA A 265 -1.29 31.22 -37.51
N ASP A 266 -2.18 30.78 -36.61
CA ASP A 266 -3.59 30.52 -36.96
C ASP A 266 -4.49 31.77 -36.95
N GLY A 267 -3.91 32.94 -36.66
CA GLY A 267 -4.65 34.18 -36.46
C GLY A 267 -5.48 34.20 -35.16
N PRO A 268 -5.89 35.38 -34.68
CA PRO A 268 -6.76 35.49 -33.53
C PRO A 268 -8.19 35.05 -33.91
N PRO A 269 -9.00 34.55 -32.96
CA PRO A 269 -10.42 34.32 -33.18
C PRO A 269 -11.13 35.58 -33.70
N ALA A 270 -12.16 35.42 -34.54
CA ALA A 270 -12.92 36.54 -35.10
C ALA A 270 -13.38 37.52 -33.99
N GLY A 271 -13.04 38.81 -34.13
CA GLY A 271 -13.39 39.86 -33.16
C GLY A 271 -12.40 40.13 -32.02
N LYS A 272 -11.25 39.42 -31.96
CA LYS A 272 -10.15 39.73 -31.03
C LYS A 272 -8.93 40.30 -31.76
N LEU A 273 -8.30 41.33 -31.18
CA LEU A 273 -7.06 41.92 -31.70
C LEU A 273 -5.88 40.93 -31.62
N ARG A 274 -4.90 41.09 -32.51
CA ARG A 274 -3.74 40.18 -32.75
C ARG A 274 -2.66 40.19 -31.64
N TYR A 275 -3.00 40.51 -30.39
CA TYR A 275 -2.05 41.05 -29.40
C TYR A 275 -2.16 40.43 -28.00
N PHE A 276 -1.09 40.55 -27.18
CA PHE A 276 -1.02 40.13 -25.78
C PHE A 276 -1.04 41.38 -24.84
N PRO A 277 -2.21 41.96 -24.54
CA PRO A 277 -2.36 43.18 -23.77
C PRO A 277 -2.10 42.99 -22.26
N SER A 278 -1.49 41.90 -21.81
CA SER A 278 -1.15 41.68 -20.39
C SER A 278 0.07 40.77 -20.25
N GLY A 279 1.10 41.05 -21.05
CA GLY A 279 2.38 40.36 -20.99
C GLY A 279 3.16 40.67 -19.72
N LEU A 280 4.11 39.80 -19.38
CA LEU A 280 5.06 40.02 -18.30
C LEU A 280 6.46 40.04 -18.91
N VAL A 281 7.31 40.97 -18.51
CA VAL A 281 8.74 40.95 -18.83
C VAL A 281 9.49 41.03 -17.52
N TYR A 282 10.44 40.11 -17.28
CA TYR A 282 11.36 40.28 -16.18
C TYR A 282 12.74 40.72 -16.65
N TYR A 283 13.44 41.43 -15.77
CA TYR A 283 14.88 41.66 -15.84
C TYR A 283 15.57 40.99 -14.65
N GLU A 284 16.59 40.19 -14.93
CA GLU A 284 17.43 39.46 -13.96
C GLU A 284 18.73 40.24 -13.73
N LEU A 285 18.97 40.63 -12.48
CA LEU A 285 20.12 41.41 -12.02
C LEU A 285 21.05 40.53 -11.19
N ARG A 286 22.37 40.68 -11.40
CA ARG A 286 23.43 39.97 -10.67
C ARG A 286 24.60 40.92 -10.40
N ARG A 287 25.34 40.68 -9.31
CA ARG A 287 26.55 41.47 -8.97
C ARG A 287 27.68 41.29 -9.98
N ASP A 288 27.79 40.11 -10.57
CA ASP A 288 28.85 39.74 -11.51
C ASP A 288 28.57 40.19 -12.95
N ARG A 289 27.43 40.87 -13.21
CA ARG A 289 27.03 41.27 -14.56
C ARG A 289 26.45 42.69 -14.57
N PRO A 290 27.07 43.61 -15.31
CA PRO A 290 26.57 44.98 -15.41
C PRO A 290 25.31 45.09 -16.28
N ASN A 291 25.07 44.14 -17.20
CA ASN A 291 23.89 44.10 -18.04
C ASN A 291 22.86 43.11 -17.49
N PRO A 292 21.59 43.51 -17.30
CA PRO A 292 20.53 42.58 -16.94
C PRO A 292 20.23 41.61 -18.08
N THR A 293 19.68 40.44 -17.74
CA THR A 293 19.11 39.52 -18.76
C THR A 293 17.58 39.59 -18.73
N SER A 294 16.93 39.40 -19.87
CA SER A 294 15.49 39.59 -20.02
C SER A 294 14.75 38.28 -20.32
N LYS A 295 13.49 38.20 -19.88
CA LYS A 295 12.57 37.12 -20.25
C LYS A 295 11.17 37.68 -20.44
N VAL A 296 10.50 37.24 -21.50
CA VAL A 296 9.09 37.58 -21.78
C VAL A 296 8.17 36.41 -21.44
N TYR A 297 6.98 36.73 -20.93
CA TYR A 297 5.87 35.82 -20.63
C TYR A 297 4.67 36.24 -21.49
N LEU A 298 4.31 35.40 -22.44
CA LEU A 298 3.17 35.60 -23.33
C LEU A 298 1.97 34.83 -22.75
N PRO A 299 0.88 35.52 -22.33
CA PRO A 299 -0.28 34.85 -21.75
C PRO A 299 -1.01 34.03 -22.83
N ILE A 300 -1.17 32.73 -22.60
CA ILE A 300 -1.82 31.83 -23.57
C ILE A 300 -3.33 31.78 -23.33
N GLN A 301 -3.74 31.53 -22.07
CA GLN A 301 -5.12 31.18 -21.71
C GLN A 301 -6.19 32.20 -22.17
N ARG A 302 -5.82 33.47 -22.31
CA ARG A 302 -6.75 34.55 -22.68
C ARG A 302 -6.85 34.80 -24.21
N HIS A 303 -5.94 34.20 -24.97
CA HIS A 303 -5.68 34.58 -26.37
C HIS A 303 -5.90 33.45 -27.37
N LEU A 304 -5.57 32.21 -26.99
CA LEU A 304 -5.86 31.04 -27.82
C LEU A 304 -7.22 30.44 -27.47
N PRO A 305 -7.96 29.90 -28.46
CA PRO A 305 -9.34 29.44 -28.26
C PRO A 305 -9.43 28.21 -27.36
N ASN A 306 -8.41 27.36 -27.34
CA ASN A 306 -8.29 26.23 -26.44
C ASN A 306 -6.84 25.75 -26.29
N ASP A 307 -6.60 24.91 -25.29
CA ASP A 307 -5.28 24.36 -24.98
C ASP A 307 -4.73 23.43 -26.07
N LEU A 308 -5.59 22.86 -26.92
CA LEU A 308 -5.14 22.05 -28.07
C LEU A 308 -4.46 22.92 -29.14
N VAL A 309 -4.99 24.11 -29.40
CA VAL A 309 -4.36 25.09 -30.30
C VAL A 309 -3.02 25.55 -29.72
N ALA A 310 -2.98 25.82 -28.41
CA ALA A 310 -1.72 26.15 -27.73
C ALA A 310 -0.69 25.02 -27.88
N ALA A 311 -1.09 23.77 -27.65
CA ALA A 311 -0.19 22.65 -27.74
C ALA A 311 0.29 22.38 -29.17
N LYS A 312 -0.59 22.51 -30.17
CA LYS A 312 -0.21 22.42 -31.59
C LYS A 312 0.71 23.55 -32.03
N ALA A 313 0.58 24.75 -31.48
CA ALA A 313 1.54 25.83 -31.72
C ALA A 313 2.94 25.43 -31.24
N ILE A 314 3.05 24.77 -30.09
CA ILE A 314 4.34 24.24 -29.61
C ILE A 314 4.82 23.06 -30.47
N ASP A 315 3.94 22.18 -30.96
CA ASP A 315 4.31 21.10 -31.89
C ASP A 315 5.01 21.63 -33.15
N ARG A 316 4.59 22.81 -33.66
CA ARG A 316 5.24 23.46 -34.83
C ARG A 316 6.69 23.88 -34.58
N LEU A 317 7.08 24.04 -33.31
CA LEU A 317 8.47 24.30 -32.94
C LEU A 317 9.32 23.03 -32.95
N GLY A 318 8.74 21.84 -33.19
CA GLY A 318 9.39 20.52 -33.17
C GLY A 318 10.75 20.42 -33.87
N PRO A 319 10.95 20.98 -35.10
CA PRO A 319 12.26 20.99 -35.76
C PRO A 319 13.36 21.74 -34.98
N HIS A 320 12.96 22.61 -34.05
CA HIS A 320 13.85 23.41 -33.21
C HIS A 320 13.84 22.96 -31.74
N LEU A 321 13.09 21.90 -31.41
CA LEU A 321 12.94 21.33 -30.07
C LEU A 321 13.14 19.81 -30.12
N PRO A 322 14.37 19.30 -29.92
CA PRO A 322 14.72 17.89 -30.18
C PRO A 322 13.97 16.85 -29.32
N VAL A 323 13.23 17.28 -28.28
CA VAL A 323 12.47 16.41 -27.38
C VAL A 323 11.14 15.94 -27.97
N PHE A 324 10.53 16.78 -28.81
CA PHE A 324 9.22 16.51 -29.39
C PHE A 324 9.37 16.25 -30.89
N SER A 325 8.72 15.22 -31.37
CA SER A 325 8.78 14.78 -32.77
C SER A 325 7.39 14.52 -33.31
N GLU A 326 7.26 14.31 -34.61
CA GLU A 326 5.96 13.88 -35.18
C GLU A 326 5.44 12.59 -34.55
N ALA A 327 6.34 11.67 -34.15
CA ALA A 327 5.98 10.43 -33.47
C ALA A 327 5.58 10.64 -31.99
N ASN A 328 6.11 11.69 -31.35
CA ASN A 328 5.83 12.05 -29.96
C ASN A 328 5.58 13.56 -29.80
N PRO A 329 4.39 14.05 -30.20
CA PRO A 329 4.09 15.47 -30.17
C PRO A 329 3.85 15.96 -28.73
N TYR A 330 4.20 17.22 -28.49
CA TYR A 330 3.93 17.92 -27.23
C TYR A 330 2.43 17.91 -26.89
N SER A 331 1.54 18.01 -27.88
CA SER A 331 0.09 17.92 -27.65
C SER A 331 -0.36 16.60 -27.01
N ARG A 332 0.26 15.47 -27.38
CA ARG A 332 0.01 14.19 -26.72
C ARG A 332 0.53 14.21 -25.28
N PHE A 333 1.75 14.71 -25.08
CA PHE A 333 2.35 14.83 -23.76
C PHE A 333 1.47 15.63 -22.79
N VAL A 334 1.00 16.83 -23.19
CA VAL A 334 0.15 17.66 -22.32
C VAL A 334 -1.20 16.99 -22.06
N GLN A 335 -1.81 16.35 -23.06
CA GLN A 335 -3.09 15.66 -22.86
C GLN A 335 -2.98 14.50 -21.86
N THR A 336 -1.83 13.83 -21.80
CA THR A 336 -1.54 12.79 -20.80
C THR A 336 -1.41 13.37 -19.40
N VAL A 337 -0.69 14.50 -19.25
CA VAL A 337 -0.50 15.14 -17.93
C VAL A 337 -1.80 15.78 -17.42
N PHE A 338 -2.60 16.39 -18.29
CA PHE A 338 -3.85 17.08 -17.96
C PHE A 338 -5.06 16.32 -18.52
N SER A 339 -5.29 15.13 -17.96
CA SER A 339 -6.32 14.20 -18.44
C SER A 339 -7.74 14.48 -17.94
N HIS A 340 -7.92 15.46 -17.04
CA HIS A 340 -9.24 15.78 -16.45
C HIS A 340 -10.22 16.37 -17.47
N ARG A 341 -9.75 16.90 -18.60
CA ARG A 341 -10.58 17.29 -19.74
C ARG A 341 -9.81 17.19 -21.07
N ALA A 342 -10.53 17.17 -22.18
CA ALA A 342 -9.92 17.29 -23.49
C ALA A 342 -9.29 18.69 -23.66
N LEU A 343 -8.10 18.76 -24.26
CA LEU A 343 -7.42 20.04 -24.54
C LEU A 343 -8.22 20.94 -25.52
N SER A 344 -9.09 20.35 -26.33
CA SER A 344 -9.97 21.08 -27.25
C SER A 344 -11.14 21.78 -26.58
N ALA A 345 -11.46 21.44 -25.32
CA ALA A 345 -12.69 21.89 -24.65
C ALA A 345 -12.69 23.39 -24.36
N ARG A 346 -11.59 23.93 -23.84
CA ARG A 346 -11.38 25.35 -23.53
C ARG A 346 -9.90 25.65 -23.31
N SER A 347 -9.56 26.92 -23.17
CA SER A 347 -8.27 27.37 -22.68
C SER A 347 -8.28 27.44 -21.15
N GLY A 348 -7.11 27.31 -20.52
CA GLY A 348 -6.98 27.42 -19.07
C GLY A 348 -5.81 26.63 -18.49
N ILE A 349 -5.39 25.55 -19.15
CA ILE A 349 -4.22 24.76 -18.72
C ILE A 349 -2.93 25.52 -19.01
N HIS A 350 -2.72 26.05 -20.22
CA HIS A 350 -1.52 26.82 -20.54
C HIS A 350 -1.68 28.28 -20.10
N THR A 351 -0.94 28.68 -19.07
CA THR A 351 -1.00 30.05 -18.53
C THR A 351 -0.09 30.98 -19.32
N TYR A 352 1.20 30.63 -19.45
CA TYR A 352 2.19 31.42 -20.19
C TYR A 352 3.11 30.56 -21.05
N ALA A 353 3.51 31.08 -22.20
CA ALA A 353 4.71 30.63 -22.92
C ALA A 353 5.76 31.72 -22.87
N CYS A 354 7.00 31.33 -22.62
CA CYS A 354 8.06 32.28 -22.32
C CYS A 354 9.32 32.01 -23.13
N CYS A 355 10.03 33.08 -23.48
CA CYS A 355 11.36 33.02 -24.07
C CYS A 355 12.33 33.87 -23.25
N THR A 356 13.49 33.30 -22.94
CA THR A 356 14.56 33.97 -22.18
C THR A 356 15.68 34.37 -23.12
N VAL A 357 16.18 35.61 -23.02
CA VAL A 357 17.33 36.11 -23.78
C VAL A 357 18.54 36.19 -22.83
N LYS A 358 19.53 35.31 -23.01
CA LYS A 358 20.69 35.19 -22.11
C LYS A 358 22.00 34.97 -22.88
N PRO A 359 23.15 35.44 -22.33
CA PRO A 359 24.50 35.19 -22.85
C PRO A 359 24.87 33.72 -23.10
N VAL A 360 24.22 32.80 -22.38
CA VAL A 360 24.46 31.37 -22.54
C VAL A 360 23.10 30.67 -22.45
N GLY A 361 22.55 30.31 -23.61
CA GLY A 361 21.39 29.41 -23.72
C GLY A 361 20.03 30.06 -23.47
N SER A 362 19.44 30.59 -24.53
CA SER A 362 18.02 30.99 -24.56
C SER A 362 17.11 29.76 -24.41
N GLU A 363 16.18 29.81 -23.45
CA GLU A 363 15.27 28.71 -23.08
C GLU A 363 13.81 29.09 -23.38
N ILE A 364 13.02 28.09 -23.77
CA ILE A 364 11.55 28.20 -23.78
C ILE A 364 11.01 27.58 -22.49
N SER A 365 10.07 28.26 -21.84
CA SER A 365 9.38 27.74 -20.65
C SER A 365 7.88 27.83 -20.84
N LEU A 366 7.15 26.80 -20.44
CA LEU A 366 5.70 26.70 -20.52
C LEU A 366 5.14 26.58 -19.11
N TYR A 367 4.19 27.43 -18.76
CA TYR A 367 3.58 27.48 -17.43
C TYR A 367 2.16 26.94 -17.50
N TYR A 368 1.78 26.19 -16.49
CA TYR A 368 0.53 25.49 -16.44
C TYR A 368 -0.25 25.74 -15.15
N ASN A 369 -1.55 25.95 -15.32
CA ASN A 369 -2.51 25.87 -14.26
C ASN A 369 -2.96 24.40 -14.09
N PRO A 370 -2.85 23.79 -12.88
CA PRO A 370 -3.47 22.49 -12.58
C PRO A 370 -4.99 22.44 -12.81
N GLU A 371 -5.66 23.60 -12.79
CA GLU A 371 -7.10 23.78 -12.77
C GLU A 371 -7.75 23.02 -11.61
N ALA A 372 -7.26 23.21 -10.37
CA ALA A 372 -7.66 22.39 -9.23
C ALA A 372 -9.16 22.44 -8.95
N PHE A 373 -9.77 23.58 -9.25
CA PHE A 373 -11.19 23.85 -9.04
C PHE A 373 -12.04 23.67 -10.30
N ALA A 374 -11.48 23.12 -11.38
CA ALA A 374 -12.26 22.83 -12.59
C ALA A 374 -13.50 21.99 -12.26
N PRO A 375 -14.65 22.24 -12.93
CA PRO A 375 -15.87 21.45 -12.77
C PRO A 375 -15.63 19.94 -12.90
N GLU A 376 -14.77 19.55 -13.84
CA GLU A 376 -14.38 18.17 -14.12
C GLU A 376 -13.62 17.51 -12.97
N ARG A 377 -13.05 18.31 -12.06
CA ARG A 377 -12.37 17.83 -10.85
C ARG A 377 -13.26 17.90 -9.59
N THR A 378 -14.26 18.79 -9.56
CA THR A 378 -15.11 19.05 -8.38
C THR A 378 -16.35 18.14 -8.29
N ILE A 379 -16.81 17.56 -9.40
CA ILE A 379 -17.93 16.58 -9.41
C ILE A 379 -17.62 15.32 -8.57
N GLY A 380 -16.34 15.05 -8.32
CA GLY A 380 -15.90 13.90 -7.53
C GLY A 380 -15.80 14.06 -6.01
N LEU A 381 -15.94 15.28 -5.47
CA LEU A 381 -15.60 15.56 -4.07
C LEU A 381 -16.79 15.86 -3.15
N ARG A 382 -17.97 16.19 -3.69
CA ARG A 382 -19.21 16.34 -2.90
C ARG A 382 -19.98 15.02 -2.69
N GLY A 383 -19.48 13.90 -3.22
CA GLY A 383 -20.06 12.56 -3.08
C GLY A 383 -19.28 11.62 -2.14
N SER A 384 -18.55 12.14 -1.15
CA SER A 384 -17.83 11.29 -0.18
C SER A 384 -18.71 10.72 0.96
N LEU A 385 -20.04 10.83 0.81
CA LEU A 385 -21.02 9.85 1.25
C LEU A 385 -21.76 9.36 0.00
N GLY A 386 -21.41 8.16 -0.47
CA GLY A 386 -22.07 7.50 -1.60
C GLY A 386 -21.37 7.68 -2.96
N THR A 387 -20.75 6.60 -3.41
CA THR A 387 -20.60 6.19 -4.83
C THR A 387 -20.26 7.27 -5.89
N SER A 388 -19.09 7.08 -6.50
CA SER A 388 -18.75 7.36 -7.92
C SER A 388 -17.60 8.36 -8.14
N LEU A 389 -16.43 7.82 -8.50
CA LEU A 389 -15.48 8.49 -9.40
C LEU A 389 -14.78 7.44 -10.27
N LEU A 390 -15.56 6.94 -11.22
CA LEU A 390 -15.14 6.62 -12.57
C LEU A 390 -16.44 6.73 -13.36
N THR A 391 -16.61 7.78 -14.17
CA THR A 391 -17.41 7.62 -15.38
C THR A 391 -16.54 7.76 -16.63
N PRO A 392 -15.69 6.74 -16.93
CA PRO A 392 -15.78 6.10 -18.24
C PRO A 392 -17.24 5.69 -18.45
N SER A 393 -17.67 5.44 -19.69
CA SER A 393 -18.98 4.80 -19.94
C SER A 393 -19.28 3.77 -18.84
N PRO A 394 -20.43 3.84 -18.13
CA PRO A 394 -20.66 3.10 -16.90
C PRO A 394 -20.24 1.65 -17.11
N VAL A 395 -19.22 1.21 -16.36
CA VAL A 395 -18.78 -0.17 -16.41
C VAL A 395 -19.91 -0.99 -15.80
N ASP A 396 -20.75 -1.56 -16.66
CA ASP A 396 -21.78 -2.49 -16.25
C ASP A 396 -21.11 -3.80 -15.82
N ALA A 397 -20.65 -3.80 -14.57
CA ALA A 397 -19.90 -4.89 -13.99
C ALA A 397 -20.70 -6.20 -13.99
N ARG A 398 -22.03 -6.08 -13.83
CA ARG A 398 -22.92 -7.25 -13.85
C ARG A 398 -23.04 -7.82 -15.26
N ASN A 399 -23.20 -6.97 -16.27
CA ASN A 399 -23.23 -7.45 -17.66
C ASN A 399 -21.89 -8.06 -18.09
N LEU A 400 -20.75 -7.44 -17.74
CA LEU A 400 -19.42 -8.01 -18.02
C LEU A 400 -19.19 -9.34 -17.31
N ALA A 401 -19.63 -9.46 -16.06
CA ALA A 401 -19.64 -10.72 -15.35
C ALA A 401 -20.51 -11.78 -16.06
N THR A 402 -21.70 -11.40 -16.55
CA THR A 402 -22.59 -12.31 -17.29
C THR A 402 -21.93 -12.81 -18.57
N LEU A 403 -21.31 -11.92 -19.34
CA LEU A 403 -20.57 -12.27 -20.56
C LEU A 403 -19.41 -13.22 -20.26
N PHE A 404 -18.66 -12.95 -19.19
CA PHE A 404 -17.60 -13.85 -18.75
C PHE A 404 -18.16 -15.22 -18.35
N VAL A 405 -19.22 -15.29 -17.54
CA VAL A 405 -19.80 -16.57 -17.09
C VAL A 405 -20.29 -17.40 -18.28
N HIS A 406 -20.82 -16.76 -19.32
CA HIS A 406 -21.20 -17.44 -20.55
C HIS A 406 -20.01 -18.03 -21.30
N GLU A 407 -18.93 -17.25 -21.48
CA GLU A 407 -17.70 -17.77 -22.13
C GLU A 407 -17.00 -18.82 -21.26
N TRP A 408 -17.08 -18.70 -19.93
CA TRP A 408 -16.59 -19.69 -18.98
C TRP A 408 -17.35 -21.02 -19.09
N GLU A 409 -18.68 -20.97 -19.16
CA GLU A 409 -19.52 -22.16 -19.40
C GLU A 409 -19.16 -22.84 -20.72
N ARG A 410 -18.94 -22.06 -21.80
CA ARG A 410 -18.49 -22.59 -23.09
C ARG A 410 -17.13 -23.28 -22.99
N LEU A 411 -16.16 -22.66 -22.31
CA LEU A 411 -14.82 -23.22 -22.13
C LEU A 411 -14.87 -24.53 -21.36
N ILE A 412 -15.55 -24.56 -20.20
CA ILE A 412 -15.73 -25.77 -19.39
C ILE A 412 -16.32 -26.91 -20.22
N ASN A 413 -17.30 -26.60 -21.06
CA ASN A 413 -18.00 -27.59 -21.88
C ASN A 413 -17.31 -27.87 -23.24
N GLY A 414 -15.99 -27.67 -23.31
CA GLY A 414 -15.16 -28.17 -24.41
C GLY A 414 -14.95 -27.22 -25.59
N LYS A 415 -15.32 -25.93 -25.47
CA LYS A 415 -15.09 -24.94 -26.52
C LYS A 415 -13.77 -24.19 -26.30
N GLU A 416 -12.69 -24.71 -26.88
CA GLU A 416 -11.34 -24.15 -26.68
C GLU A 416 -11.20 -22.69 -27.12
N ASP A 417 -11.98 -22.24 -28.11
CA ASP A 417 -12.00 -20.85 -28.58
C ASP A 417 -12.41 -19.86 -27.49
N ALA A 418 -13.22 -20.30 -26.52
CA ALA A 418 -13.64 -19.49 -25.37
C ALA A 418 -12.51 -19.24 -24.36
N SER A 419 -11.33 -19.87 -24.51
CA SER A 419 -10.15 -19.64 -23.66
C SER A 419 -9.64 -18.19 -23.67
N LEU A 420 -10.03 -17.39 -24.67
CA LEU A 420 -9.70 -15.96 -24.75
C LEU A 420 -10.36 -15.12 -23.64
N CYS A 421 -11.37 -15.66 -22.94
CA CYS A 421 -11.92 -15.04 -21.74
C CYS A 421 -10.92 -15.03 -20.58
N LEU A 422 -9.89 -15.90 -20.61
CA LEU A 422 -8.80 -15.94 -19.65
C LEU A 422 -7.62 -15.09 -20.13
N ALA A 423 -6.99 -14.36 -19.21
CA ALA A 423 -5.74 -13.66 -19.50
C ALA A 423 -4.58 -14.64 -19.69
N PRO A 424 -3.53 -14.28 -20.47
CA PRO A 424 -2.34 -15.12 -20.61
C PRO A 424 -1.75 -15.55 -19.27
N GLU A 425 -1.67 -14.63 -18.31
CA GLU A 425 -1.21 -14.80 -16.94
C GLU A 425 -2.30 -15.28 -15.96
N SER A 426 -3.40 -15.85 -16.48
CA SER A 426 -4.50 -16.32 -15.63
C SER A 426 -4.06 -17.43 -14.68
N CYS A 427 -4.69 -17.45 -13.52
CA CYS A 427 -4.47 -18.45 -12.49
C CYS A 427 -5.79 -19.14 -12.13
N LEU A 428 -5.75 -20.46 -12.01
CA LEU A 428 -6.86 -21.28 -11.49
C LEU A 428 -6.43 -21.91 -10.16
N ARG A 429 -7.24 -21.71 -9.13
CA ARG A 429 -7.18 -22.49 -7.90
C ARG A 429 -8.39 -23.43 -7.87
N ASP A 430 -8.14 -24.72 -8.05
CA ASP A 430 -9.18 -25.74 -8.10
C ASP A 430 -9.26 -26.51 -6.78
N LEU A 431 -10.40 -26.42 -6.11
CA LEU A 431 -10.72 -27.13 -4.88
C LEU A 431 -11.79 -28.19 -5.16
N LEU A 432 -11.34 -29.29 -5.78
CA LEU A 432 -12.09 -30.54 -6.00
C LEU A 432 -13.17 -30.51 -7.10
N VAL A 433 -13.07 -29.58 -8.05
CA VAL A 433 -14.02 -29.46 -9.17
C VAL A 433 -13.57 -30.25 -10.39
N PHE A 434 -12.31 -30.06 -10.80
CA PHE A 434 -11.73 -30.71 -11.98
C PHE A 434 -10.66 -31.77 -11.60
N SER A 435 -10.26 -31.81 -10.32
CA SER A 435 -9.22 -32.71 -9.81
C SER A 435 -9.64 -33.40 -8.50
N PRO A 436 -9.12 -34.60 -8.19
CA PRO A 436 -9.27 -35.26 -6.88
C PRO A 436 -8.58 -34.53 -5.72
N THR A 437 -7.76 -33.52 -6.02
CA THR A 437 -6.97 -32.80 -5.01
C THR A 437 -6.95 -31.31 -5.29
N PHE A 438 -6.39 -30.53 -4.38
CA PHE A 438 -6.24 -29.09 -4.59
C PHE A 438 -5.14 -28.84 -5.59
N ARG A 439 -5.43 -28.01 -6.60
CA ARG A 439 -4.47 -27.60 -7.62
C ARG A 439 -4.41 -26.08 -7.71
N MET A 440 -3.22 -25.55 -7.98
CA MET A 440 -3.04 -24.15 -8.33
C MET A 440 -2.19 -24.08 -9.60
N LEU A 441 -2.80 -23.56 -10.66
CA LEU A 441 -2.23 -23.52 -11.99
C LEU A 441 -2.06 -22.07 -12.43
N GLU A 442 -0.86 -21.75 -12.90
CA GLU A 442 -0.52 -20.44 -13.47
C GLU A 442 -0.28 -20.56 -14.98
N GLY A 443 -0.89 -19.65 -15.74
CA GLY A 443 -0.80 -19.56 -17.18
C GLY A 443 -2.00 -20.19 -17.88
N ARG A 444 -2.59 -19.44 -18.82
CA ARG A 444 -3.80 -19.81 -19.56
C ARG A 444 -3.76 -21.22 -20.14
N GLU A 445 -2.63 -21.63 -20.73
CA GLU A 445 -2.50 -22.93 -21.38
C GLU A 445 -2.68 -24.09 -20.39
N LYS A 446 -2.02 -24.02 -19.23
CA LYS A 446 -2.15 -25.03 -18.17
C LYS A 446 -3.57 -25.06 -17.61
N VAL A 447 -4.17 -23.89 -17.41
CA VAL A 447 -5.55 -23.75 -16.92
C VAL A 447 -6.54 -24.40 -17.89
N VAL A 448 -6.45 -24.07 -19.18
CA VAL A 448 -7.32 -24.61 -20.23
C VAL A 448 -7.15 -26.13 -20.34
N GLN A 449 -5.91 -26.62 -20.38
CA GLN A 449 -5.63 -28.06 -20.46
C GLN A 449 -6.24 -28.81 -19.26
N HIS A 450 -6.12 -28.27 -18.04
CA HIS A 450 -6.70 -28.87 -16.83
C HIS A 450 -8.22 -28.94 -16.90
N ILE A 451 -8.88 -27.84 -17.26
CA ILE A 451 -10.34 -27.78 -17.37
C ILE A 451 -10.86 -28.77 -18.42
N LEU A 452 -10.25 -28.78 -19.61
CA LEU A 452 -10.68 -29.63 -20.72
C LEU A 452 -10.38 -31.12 -20.50
N SER A 453 -9.42 -31.44 -19.62
CA SER A 453 -9.14 -32.82 -19.23
C SER A 453 -10.20 -33.42 -18.31
N ALA A 454 -11.03 -32.58 -17.67
CA ALA A 454 -12.09 -33.04 -16.79
C ALA A 454 -13.32 -33.49 -17.60
N SER A 455 -13.63 -34.78 -17.58
CA SER A 455 -14.77 -35.36 -18.30
C SER A 455 -16.09 -35.18 -17.53
N ARG A 456 -16.60 -33.94 -17.45
CA ARG A 456 -17.85 -33.62 -16.73
C ARG A 456 -18.74 -32.66 -17.52
N ASN A 457 -20.07 -32.86 -17.43
CA ASN A 457 -21.06 -32.03 -18.12
C ASN A 457 -21.69 -31.03 -17.15
N PHE A 458 -21.16 -29.81 -17.12
CA PHE A 458 -21.61 -28.76 -16.21
C PHE A 458 -22.70 -27.90 -16.84
N ARG A 459 -23.65 -27.44 -16.02
CA ARG A 459 -24.83 -26.69 -16.45
C ARG A 459 -25.35 -25.76 -15.35
N ASN A 460 -26.38 -24.99 -15.70
CA ASN A 460 -27.12 -24.11 -14.79
C ASN A 460 -26.22 -23.03 -14.14
N PHE A 461 -25.34 -22.43 -14.95
CA PHE A 461 -24.47 -21.33 -14.51
C PHE A 461 -25.28 -20.09 -14.15
N SER A 462 -25.04 -19.53 -12.96
CA SER A 462 -25.74 -18.33 -12.51
C SER A 462 -24.86 -17.47 -11.60
N ILE A 463 -24.89 -16.15 -11.80
CA ILE A 463 -24.19 -15.21 -10.91
C ILE A 463 -24.92 -15.15 -9.57
N VAL A 464 -24.18 -15.38 -8.49
CA VAL A 464 -24.69 -15.35 -7.11
C VAL A 464 -24.08 -14.21 -6.31
N GLY A 465 -24.90 -13.55 -5.49
CA GLY A 465 -24.47 -12.44 -4.65
C GLY A 465 -24.10 -11.17 -5.42
N ARG A 466 -23.29 -10.32 -4.78
CA ARG A 466 -22.88 -9.01 -5.32
C ARG A 466 -21.69 -9.17 -6.28
N VAL A 467 -21.79 -8.57 -7.46
CA VAL A 467 -20.64 -8.32 -8.33
C VAL A 467 -20.03 -6.97 -7.92
N THR A 468 -18.75 -6.98 -7.58
CA THR A 468 -18.03 -5.79 -7.11
C THR A 468 -17.14 -5.27 -8.22
N PHE A 469 -17.12 -3.95 -8.39
CA PHE A 469 -16.20 -3.25 -9.28
C PHE A 469 -15.24 -2.41 -8.43
N LYS A 470 -13.95 -2.51 -8.72
CA LYS A 470 -12.89 -1.76 -8.04
C LYS A 470 -11.92 -1.18 -9.06
N ALA A 471 -11.74 0.14 -9.03
CA ALA A 471 -10.61 0.79 -9.68
C ALA A 471 -9.38 0.59 -8.80
N VAL A 472 -8.50 -0.33 -9.16
CA VAL A 472 -7.30 -0.66 -8.38
C VAL A 472 -6.23 0.41 -8.57
N SER A 473 -6.11 0.93 -9.79
CA SER A 473 -5.34 2.13 -10.15
C SER A 473 -6.03 2.85 -11.31
N GLU A 474 -5.43 3.95 -11.80
CA GLU A 474 -5.91 4.63 -13.02
C GLU A 474 -5.94 3.71 -14.24
N THR A 475 -4.98 2.77 -14.32
CA THR A 475 -4.81 1.85 -15.44
C THR A 475 -5.41 0.47 -15.18
N LEU A 476 -5.49 0.03 -13.92
CA LEU A 476 -5.97 -1.31 -13.57
C LEU A 476 -7.36 -1.25 -12.94
N ARG A 477 -8.33 -1.89 -13.58
CA ARG A 477 -9.70 -2.04 -13.08
C ARG A 477 -10.01 -3.51 -12.88
N MET A 478 -10.83 -3.79 -11.88
CA MET A 478 -11.15 -5.15 -11.46
C MET A 478 -12.66 -5.31 -11.26
N ILE A 479 -13.19 -6.45 -11.69
CA ILE A 479 -14.53 -6.93 -11.35
C ILE A 479 -14.36 -8.26 -10.64
N GLN A 480 -14.93 -8.41 -9.45
CA GLN A 480 -14.98 -9.68 -8.75
C GLN A 480 -16.43 -10.11 -8.55
N GLY A 481 -16.71 -11.37 -8.87
CA GLY A 481 -18.04 -11.94 -8.73
C GLY A 481 -17.99 -13.44 -8.45
N ARG A 482 -19.16 -14.00 -8.17
CA ARG A 482 -19.35 -15.42 -7.91
C ARG A 482 -20.34 -16.01 -8.90
N THR A 483 -20.08 -17.23 -9.32
CA THR A 483 -21.00 -18.01 -10.13
C THR A 483 -21.22 -19.38 -9.49
N HIS A 484 -22.46 -19.85 -9.54
CA HIS A 484 -22.87 -21.17 -9.13
C HIS A 484 -23.15 -22.01 -10.37
N PHE A 485 -22.81 -23.30 -10.33
CA PHE A 485 -23.06 -24.25 -11.41
C PHE A 485 -23.08 -25.68 -10.85
N GLU A 486 -23.52 -26.63 -11.67
CA GLU A 486 -23.80 -27.99 -11.22
C GLU A 486 -23.62 -29.03 -12.32
N ASP A 487 -23.52 -30.30 -11.93
CA ASP A 487 -23.67 -31.44 -12.83
C ASP A 487 -24.81 -32.36 -12.34
N ASP A 488 -24.85 -33.62 -12.77
CA ASP A 488 -25.88 -34.57 -12.33
C ASP A 488 -25.83 -34.91 -10.83
N THR A 489 -24.66 -34.76 -10.21
CA THR A 489 -24.38 -35.32 -8.87
C THR A 489 -24.19 -34.26 -7.80
N ALA A 490 -23.74 -33.07 -8.19
CA ALA A 490 -23.11 -32.12 -7.29
C ALA A 490 -23.29 -30.66 -7.71
N THR A 491 -23.06 -29.77 -6.74
CA THR A 491 -23.05 -28.33 -6.90
C THR A 491 -21.66 -27.74 -6.65
N PHE A 492 -21.38 -26.64 -7.36
CA PHE A 492 -20.07 -26.00 -7.41
C PHE A 492 -20.24 -24.48 -7.37
N ASN A 493 -19.25 -23.82 -6.75
CA ASN A 493 -19.10 -22.37 -6.81
C ASN A 493 -17.80 -22.02 -7.52
N ALA A 494 -17.78 -20.88 -8.17
CA ALA A 494 -16.54 -20.24 -8.59
C ALA A 494 -16.53 -18.76 -8.24
N VAL A 495 -15.37 -18.28 -7.77
CA VAL A 495 -15.08 -16.85 -7.62
C VAL A 495 -14.18 -16.45 -8.78
N PHE A 496 -14.61 -15.47 -9.58
CA PHE A 496 -13.80 -14.95 -10.68
C PHE A 496 -13.38 -13.51 -10.42
N THR A 497 -12.18 -13.18 -10.87
CA THR A 497 -11.62 -11.83 -10.83
C THR A 497 -11.25 -11.43 -12.25
N LEU A 498 -12.06 -10.57 -12.86
CA LEU A 498 -11.79 -9.98 -14.17
C LEU A 498 -10.96 -8.72 -13.99
N PHE A 499 -10.07 -8.44 -14.93
CA PHE A 499 -9.37 -7.18 -14.98
C PHE A 499 -9.37 -6.58 -16.39
N SER A 500 -9.19 -5.28 -16.42
CA SER A 500 -8.90 -4.51 -17.63
C SER A 500 -7.72 -3.58 -17.31
N ARG A 501 -6.70 -3.60 -18.18
CA ARG A 501 -5.57 -2.66 -18.15
C ARG A 501 -5.74 -1.63 -19.25
N ASP A 502 -5.56 -0.36 -18.94
CA ASP A 502 -5.56 0.74 -19.92
C ASP A 502 -6.83 0.83 -20.78
N ASN A 503 -7.99 0.48 -20.20
CA ASN A 503 -9.28 0.30 -20.91
C ASN A 503 -9.28 -0.83 -21.97
N GLY A 504 -8.32 -1.75 -21.91
CA GLY A 504 -8.28 -2.95 -22.74
C GLY A 504 -9.41 -3.95 -22.42
N PRO A 505 -9.45 -5.10 -23.14
CA PRO A 505 -10.50 -6.09 -22.97
C PRO A 505 -10.53 -6.66 -21.54
N TRP A 506 -11.73 -6.93 -21.03
CA TRP A 506 -11.91 -7.61 -19.76
C TRP A 506 -11.55 -9.09 -19.92
N ARG A 507 -10.64 -9.57 -19.08
CA ARG A 507 -10.25 -10.98 -19.02
C ARG A 507 -10.16 -11.46 -17.59
N CYS A 508 -10.44 -12.74 -17.37
CA CYS A 508 -10.27 -13.38 -16.08
C CYS A 508 -8.79 -13.55 -15.76
N TRP A 509 -8.37 -13.01 -14.62
CA TRP A 509 -7.02 -13.15 -14.09
C TRP A 509 -6.91 -14.24 -13.04
N ALA A 510 -7.88 -14.33 -12.15
CA ALA A 510 -7.88 -15.29 -11.07
C ALA A 510 -9.25 -15.94 -10.97
N LEU A 511 -9.24 -17.27 -10.90
CA LEU A 511 -10.42 -18.10 -10.75
C LEU A 511 -10.21 -19.07 -9.60
N LEU A 512 -11.15 -19.11 -8.67
CA LEU A 512 -11.26 -20.15 -7.66
C LEU A 512 -12.47 -21.01 -8.01
N THR A 513 -12.32 -22.32 -8.09
CA THR A 513 -13.43 -23.28 -8.21
C THR A 513 -13.51 -24.13 -6.95
N VAL A 514 -14.70 -24.29 -6.39
CA VAL A 514 -14.92 -24.97 -5.11
C VAL A 514 -16.04 -25.97 -5.24
N PHE A 515 -15.79 -27.22 -4.83
CA PHE A 515 -16.83 -28.20 -4.62
C PHE A 515 -17.67 -27.85 -3.41
N GLU A 516 -18.96 -27.56 -3.63
CA GLU A 516 -19.86 -27.11 -2.57
C GLU A 516 -20.47 -28.28 -1.81
N GLY A 517 -21.04 -29.25 -2.53
CA GLY A 517 -21.71 -30.41 -1.94
C GLY A 517 -22.47 -31.26 -2.96
N LEU A 518 -23.04 -32.36 -2.47
CA LEU A 518 -23.86 -33.28 -3.26
C LEU A 518 -25.30 -32.77 -3.33
N LYS A 519 -25.97 -33.04 -4.45
CA LYS A 519 -27.38 -32.68 -4.64
C LYS A 519 -28.33 -33.57 -3.86
N GLN A 520 -28.05 -34.86 -3.83
CA GLN A 520 -28.86 -35.82 -3.08
C GLN A 520 -28.36 -35.94 -1.64
N PRO A 521 -29.25 -36.20 -0.66
CA PRO A 521 -28.84 -36.44 0.71
C PRO A 521 -27.86 -37.60 0.78
N SER A 522 -26.82 -37.46 1.61
CA SER A 522 -25.78 -38.50 1.76
C SER A 522 -26.35 -39.87 2.19
N SER A 523 -27.51 -39.90 2.84
CA SER A 523 -28.21 -41.13 3.25
C SER A 523 -28.67 -42.02 2.09
N GLN A 524 -28.72 -41.49 0.86
CA GLN A 524 -29.07 -42.27 -0.33
C GLN A 524 -27.87 -43.02 -0.94
N TYR A 525 -26.66 -42.75 -0.44
CA TYR A 525 -25.43 -43.39 -0.90
C TYR A 525 -25.07 -44.56 0.00
N SER A 526 -24.71 -45.70 -0.59
CA SER A 526 -24.18 -46.83 0.16
C SER A 526 -22.73 -46.54 0.58
N ILE A 527 -22.51 -46.42 1.88
CA ILE A 527 -21.18 -46.30 2.48
C ILE A 527 -20.59 -47.71 2.60
N GLN A 528 -19.44 -47.93 1.97
CA GLN A 528 -18.70 -49.20 2.10
C GLN A 528 -17.67 -49.10 3.23
N SER A 529 -17.88 -49.88 4.30
CA SER A 529 -16.95 -49.97 5.43
C SER A 529 -16.68 -51.43 5.81
N PRO A 530 -15.97 -52.19 4.97
CA PRO A 530 -15.74 -53.62 5.23
C PRO A 530 -14.93 -53.80 6.52
N GLY A 531 -15.49 -54.44 7.53
CA GLY A 531 -14.79 -54.84 8.76
C GLY A 531 -14.47 -53.73 9.77
N ALA A 532 -14.75 -52.45 9.47
CA ALA A 532 -14.49 -51.32 10.37
C ALA A 532 -15.73 -50.94 11.22
N ARG A 533 -15.52 -50.62 12.50
CA ARG A 533 -16.60 -50.14 13.40
C ARG A 533 -16.92 -48.65 13.16
N PHE A 534 -15.92 -47.89 12.76
CA PHE A 534 -16.00 -46.47 12.43
C PHE A 534 -15.57 -46.24 10.99
N ASP A 535 -16.14 -45.24 10.34
CA ASP A 535 -15.69 -44.82 9.02
C ASP A 535 -14.38 -44.02 9.14
N THR A 536 -14.27 -43.19 10.17
CA THR A 536 -13.09 -42.36 10.43
C THR A 536 -12.79 -42.26 11.92
N VAL A 537 -11.52 -42.46 12.29
CA VAL A 537 -10.99 -42.08 13.60
C VAL A 537 -10.17 -40.80 13.44
N ILE A 538 -10.39 -39.83 14.33
CA ILE A 538 -9.70 -38.54 14.33
C ILE A 538 -8.84 -38.41 15.59
N VAL A 539 -7.57 -38.06 15.41
CA VAL A 539 -6.60 -37.87 16.48
C VAL A 539 -6.56 -36.39 16.89
N GLY A 540 -7.08 -36.08 18.08
CA GLY A 540 -7.12 -34.74 18.68
C GLY A 540 -8.48 -34.06 18.54
N ALA A 541 -9.02 -33.56 19.66
CA ALA A 541 -10.26 -32.78 19.73
C ALA A 541 -9.99 -31.27 19.80
N GLY A 542 -8.95 -30.81 19.09
CA GLY A 542 -8.74 -29.38 18.83
C GLY A 542 -9.66 -28.83 17.75
N GLN A 543 -9.47 -27.56 17.37
CA GLN A 543 -10.34 -26.92 16.36
C GLN A 543 -10.42 -27.68 15.02
N ALA A 544 -9.33 -28.30 14.56
CA ALA A 544 -9.30 -29.05 13.31
C ALA A 544 -10.08 -30.37 13.42
N GLY A 545 -9.87 -31.12 14.50
CA GLY A 545 -10.53 -32.41 14.69
C GLY A 545 -12.03 -32.28 14.90
N LEU A 546 -12.47 -31.31 15.70
CA LEU A 546 -13.88 -31.02 15.93
C LEU A 546 -14.60 -30.54 14.65
N ALA A 547 -13.95 -29.66 13.86
CA ALA A 547 -14.51 -29.22 12.59
C ALA A 547 -14.68 -30.38 11.60
N THR A 548 -13.64 -31.20 11.43
CA THR A 548 -13.67 -32.37 10.55
C THR A 548 -14.71 -33.40 11.00
N ALA A 549 -14.80 -33.67 12.31
CA ALA A 549 -15.80 -34.58 12.85
C ALA A 549 -17.24 -34.11 12.54
N ALA A 550 -17.52 -32.82 12.75
CA ALA A 550 -18.84 -32.25 12.46
C ALA A 550 -19.20 -32.36 10.98
N GLN A 551 -18.25 -32.12 10.07
CA GLN A 551 -18.46 -32.21 8.62
C GLN A 551 -18.71 -33.66 8.18
N LEU A 552 -17.87 -34.60 8.61
CA LEU A 552 -18.01 -36.03 8.30
C LEU A 552 -19.32 -36.61 8.85
N GLN A 553 -19.69 -36.28 10.09
CA GLN A 553 -20.94 -36.74 10.70
C GLN A 553 -22.17 -36.23 9.91
N ARG A 554 -22.14 -35.00 9.40
CA ARG A 554 -23.22 -34.46 8.56
C ARG A 554 -23.34 -35.15 7.21
N LEU A 555 -22.25 -35.74 6.71
CA LEU A 555 -22.26 -36.64 5.55
C LEU A 555 -22.73 -38.05 5.91
N GLY A 556 -23.10 -38.32 7.17
CA GLY A 556 -23.65 -39.61 7.62
C GLY A 556 -22.58 -40.64 8.00
N LEU A 557 -21.32 -40.24 8.08
CA LEU A 557 -20.21 -41.11 8.46
C LEU A 557 -20.15 -41.29 9.98
N LYS A 558 -19.81 -42.50 10.42
CA LYS A 558 -19.53 -42.87 11.81
C LYS A 558 -18.12 -42.43 12.19
N VAL A 559 -18.02 -41.39 13.00
CA VAL A 559 -16.76 -40.77 13.39
C VAL A 559 -16.51 -40.92 14.88
N CYS A 560 -15.26 -41.19 15.27
CA CYS A 560 -14.81 -41.10 16.66
C CYS A 560 -13.59 -40.18 16.75
N VAL A 561 -13.65 -39.21 17.67
CA VAL A 561 -12.51 -38.32 17.97
C VAL A 561 -11.87 -38.77 19.28
N VAL A 562 -10.54 -38.92 19.28
CA VAL A 562 -9.77 -39.32 20.46
C VAL A 562 -8.94 -38.14 20.95
N GLU A 563 -9.05 -37.79 22.23
CA GLU A 563 -8.36 -36.67 22.85
C GLU A 563 -7.66 -37.11 24.15
N ARG A 564 -6.36 -36.85 24.22
CA ARG A 564 -5.54 -37.23 25.40
C ARG A 564 -5.83 -36.37 26.62
N ASN A 565 -6.23 -35.12 26.44
CA ASN A 565 -6.56 -34.24 27.55
C ASN A 565 -7.86 -34.68 28.22
N ALA A 566 -7.99 -34.43 29.52
CA ALA A 566 -9.18 -34.79 30.28
C ALA A 566 -10.45 -34.11 29.75
N ARG A 567 -10.33 -32.87 29.24
CA ARG A 567 -11.43 -32.13 28.63
C ARG A 567 -11.04 -31.55 27.29
N VAL A 568 -12.03 -31.43 26.41
CA VAL A 568 -11.91 -30.66 25.18
C VAL A 568 -11.59 -29.19 25.53
N GLY A 569 -10.73 -28.57 24.73
CA GLY A 569 -10.27 -27.19 24.96
C GLY A 569 -9.11 -27.06 25.96
N ASP A 570 -8.72 -28.10 26.70
CA ASP A 570 -7.61 -28.01 27.66
C ASP A 570 -6.26 -27.68 26.99
N ALA A 571 -6.08 -28.02 25.71
CA ALA A 571 -4.92 -27.56 24.93
C ALA A 571 -4.84 -26.02 24.82
N TRP A 572 -5.98 -25.32 24.82
CA TRP A 572 -6.06 -23.86 24.89
C TRP A 572 -5.93 -23.36 26.33
N ARG A 573 -6.58 -24.00 27.32
CA ARG A 573 -6.47 -23.64 28.74
C ARG A 573 -5.06 -23.81 29.31
N ALA A 574 -4.29 -24.70 28.70
CA ALA A 574 -2.88 -24.89 28.99
C ALA A 574 -2.03 -23.68 28.55
N ARG A 575 -2.47 -22.81 27.65
CA ARG A 575 -1.67 -21.64 27.27
C ARG A 575 -1.68 -20.59 28.40
N TYR A 576 -0.77 -19.62 28.34
CA TYR A 576 -0.70 -18.57 29.35
C TYR A 576 -2.02 -17.79 29.44
N LYS A 577 -2.46 -17.48 30.67
CA LYS A 577 -3.80 -16.91 30.94
C LYS A 577 -4.12 -15.62 30.18
N SER A 578 -3.11 -14.82 29.85
CA SER A 578 -3.27 -13.54 29.14
C SER A 578 -3.37 -13.68 27.62
N LEU A 579 -3.44 -14.89 27.07
CA LEU A 579 -3.54 -15.11 25.63
C LEU A 579 -4.92 -14.66 25.10
N GLU A 580 -4.89 -13.75 24.14
CA GLU A 580 -6.04 -13.32 23.34
C GLU A 580 -5.83 -13.66 21.86
N PHE A 581 -6.92 -13.64 21.09
CA PHE A 581 -6.81 -13.78 19.64
C PHE A 581 -6.10 -12.61 18.98
N ASN A 582 -5.35 -12.92 17.92
CA ASN A 582 -4.68 -11.93 17.08
C ASN A 582 -5.57 -11.45 15.91
N THR A 583 -6.66 -12.17 15.64
CA THR A 583 -7.60 -11.92 14.54
C THR A 583 -9.02 -11.74 15.06
N PRO A 584 -9.90 -11.04 14.33
CA PRO A 584 -11.29 -10.86 14.73
C PRO A 584 -12.02 -12.19 14.95
N LYS A 585 -12.97 -12.20 15.89
CA LYS A 585 -13.79 -13.37 16.23
C LYS A 585 -14.54 -13.96 15.03
N ASP A 586 -15.05 -13.10 14.15
CA ASP A 586 -15.77 -13.50 12.93
C ASP A 586 -14.86 -14.18 11.92
N PHE A 587 -13.57 -13.84 11.89
CA PHE A 587 -12.57 -14.58 11.11
C PHE A 587 -12.28 -15.95 11.73
N SER A 588 -12.46 -16.10 13.05
CA SER A 588 -11.81 -17.14 13.87
C SER A 588 -12.77 -18.15 14.51
N HIS A 589 -14.00 -18.34 14.00
CA HIS A 589 -14.96 -19.30 14.56
C HIS A 589 -15.04 -20.64 13.80
N LEU A 590 -15.63 -21.67 14.42
CA LEU A 590 -15.88 -22.99 13.83
C LEU A 590 -17.22 -23.05 13.07
N PRO A 591 -17.40 -24.03 12.16
CA PRO A 591 -18.65 -24.20 11.43
C PRO A 591 -19.80 -24.60 12.37
N TYR A 592 -21.05 -24.27 12.01
CA TYR A 592 -22.30 -24.68 12.70
C TYR A 592 -22.56 -24.13 14.11
N PHE A 593 -21.53 -23.79 14.89
CA PHE A 593 -21.67 -23.19 16.21
C PHE A 593 -20.73 -21.97 16.32
N PRO A 594 -21.17 -20.80 15.78
CA PRO A 594 -20.36 -19.59 15.78
C PRO A 594 -20.16 -19.03 17.19
N PHE A 595 -19.16 -18.15 17.35
CA PHE A 595 -18.98 -17.45 18.61
C PHE A 595 -20.16 -16.49 18.87
N PRO A 596 -20.56 -16.30 20.15
CA PRO A 596 -21.58 -15.33 20.52
C PRO A 596 -21.31 -13.91 20.02
N GLU A 597 -22.39 -13.17 19.73
CA GLU A 597 -22.30 -11.81 19.18
C GLU A 597 -21.69 -10.82 20.19
N GLU A 598 -21.93 -11.03 21.49
CA GLU A 598 -21.55 -10.15 22.59
C GLU A 598 -20.07 -10.28 22.99
N TRP A 599 -19.37 -11.30 22.48
CA TRP A 599 -17.94 -11.46 22.75
C TRP A 599 -17.12 -10.31 22.18
N SER A 600 -16.02 -9.97 22.87
CA SER A 600 -15.04 -9.02 22.36
C SER A 600 -14.53 -9.46 20.98
N MET A 601 -14.14 -8.49 20.15
CA MET A 601 -13.58 -8.76 18.83
C MET A 601 -12.37 -9.70 18.89
N PHE A 602 -11.60 -9.65 19.97
CA PHE A 602 -10.45 -10.52 20.25
C PHE A 602 -10.72 -11.30 21.54
N PRO A 603 -11.38 -12.47 21.46
CA PRO A 603 -11.72 -13.24 22.65
C PRO A 603 -10.48 -13.84 23.33
N ALA A 604 -10.56 -14.01 24.64
CA ALA A 604 -9.55 -14.69 25.42
C ALA A 604 -9.50 -16.19 25.09
N ALA A 605 -8.31 -16.80 25.17
CA ALA A 605 -8.10 -18.22 24.89
C ALA A 605 -8.95 -19.15 25.78
N THR A 606 -9.23 -18.75 27.03
CA THR A 606 -10.08 -19.52 27.95
C THR A 606 -11.53 -19.57 27.48
N LEU A 607 -12.05 -18.44 27.01
CA LEU A 607 -13.41 -18.32 26.49
C LEU A 607 -13.60 -19.19 25.24
N VAL A 608 -12.59 -19.22 24.37
CA VAL A 608 -12.52 -20.11 23.20
C VAL A 608 -12.45 -21.58 23.62
N ALA A 609 -11.67 -21.91 24.65
CA ALA A 609 -11.58 -23.28 25.16
C ALA A 609 -12.94 -23.79 25.65
N ASP A 610 -13.69 -22.95 26.38
CA ASP A 610 -15.03 -23.28 26.88
C ASP A 610 -16.02 -23.49 25.73
N HIS A 611 -15.92 -22.71 24.66
CA HIS A 611 -16.72 -22.90 23.45
C HIS A 611 -16.38 -24.18 22.70
N LEU A 612 -15.09 -24.53 22.59
CA LEU A 612 -14.68 -25.82 22.02
C LEU A 612 -15.18 -27.00 22.84
N GLU A 613 -15.27 -26.87 24.16
CA GLU A 613 -15.82 -27.92 25.03
C GLU A 613 -17.34 -28.12 24.84
N GLN A 614 -18.08 -27.03 24.60
CA GLN A 614 -19.52 -27.09 24.30
C GLN A 614 -19.82 -27.62 22.90
N TYR A 615 -18.94 -27.35 21.93
CA TYR A 615 -19.10 -27.71 20.52
C TYR A 615 -19.52 -29.18 20.28
N PRO A 616 -18.80 -30.21 20.79
CA PRO A 616 -19.20 -31.61 20.60
C PRO A 616 -20.52 -31.96 21.31
N GLN A 617 -20.90 -31.27 22.38
CA GLN A 617 -22.18 -31.50 23.06
C GLN A 617 -23.36 -30.99 22.23
N VAL A 618 -23.23 -29.77 21.69
CA VAL A 618 -24.24 -29.14 20.83
C VAL A 618 -24.45 -29.93 19.54
N LEU A 619 -23.35 -30.41 18.94
CA LEU A 619 -23.38 -31.15 17.68
C LEU A 619 -23.44 -32.68 17.85
N LYS A 620 -23.50 -33.17 19.09
CA LYS A 620 -23.56 -34.60 19.46
C LYS A 620 -22.44 -35.45 18.82
N LEU A 621 -21.20 -34.96 18.87
CA LEU A 621 -20.02 -35.66 18.34
C LEU A 621 -19.53 -36.73 19.34
N ASP A 622 -19.11 -37.90 18.85
CA ASP A 622 -18.43 -38.92 19.67
C ASP A 622 -16.97 -38.50 19.91
N VAL A 623 -16.72 -37.87 21.07
CA VAL A 623 -15.39 -37.47 21.53
C VAL A 623 -15.03 -38.22 22.80
N ARG A 624 -13.90 -38.94 22.75
CA ARG A 624 -13.34 -39.69 23.89
C ARG A 624 -12.14 -38.96 24.45
N THR A 625 -12.36 -38.25 25.56
CA THR A 625 -11.31 -37.52 26.29
C THR A 625 -10.54 -38.45 27.23
N GLY A 626 -9.42 -37.97 27.78
CA GLY A 626 -8.55 -38.75 28.67
C GLY A 626 -8.04 -40.05 28.04
N THR A 627 -7.95 -40.08 26.70
CA THR A 627 -7.62 -41.28 25.92
C THR A 627 -6.50 -40.95 24.95
N GLU A 628 -5.38 -41.65 25.05
CA GLU A 628 -4.21 -41.47 24.18
C GLU A 628 -4.16 -42.54 23.09
N ILE A 629 -3.82 -42.15 21.86
CA ILE A 629 -3.46 -43.12 20.82
C ILE A 629 -1.98 -43.43 20.97
N VAL A 630 -1.68 -44.67 21.33
CA VAL A 630 -0.30 -45.13 21.57
C VAL A 630 0.31 -45.76 20.33
N HIS A 631 -0.52 -46.33 19.45
CA HIS A 631 -0.06 -46.97 18.22
C HIS A 631 -1.20 -47.04 17.19
N ALA A 632 -0.89 -46.96 15.90
CA ALA A 632 -1.86 -47.23 14.84
C ALA A 632 -1.24 -47.92 13.62
N ASP A 633 -1.83 -49.05 13.23
CA ASP A 633 -1.40 -49.87 12.10
C ASP A 633 -2.39 -49.81 10.94
N TYR A 634 -1.88 -49.88 9.71
CA TYR A 634 -2.70 -50.00 8.52
C TYR A 634 -2.64 -51.42 7.92
N ASN A 635 -3.79 -52.08 7.85
CA ASN A 635 -3.95 -53.33 7.11
C ASN A 635 -4.33 -53.03 5.65
N GLY A 636 -3.38 -53.23 4.73
CA GLY A 636 -3.58 -52.98 3.29
C GLY A 636 -4.55 -53.95 2.61
N GLU A 637 -4.67 -55.20 3.07
CA GLU A 637 -5.62 -56.17 2.48
C GLU A 637 -7.07 -55.83 2.85
N GLY A 638 -7.28 -55.44 4.11
CA GLY A 638 -8.59 -55.04 4.62
C GLY A 638 -8.93 -53.57 4.44
N LYS A 639 -7.99 -52.74 3.99
CA LYS A 639 -8.09 -51.27 3.92
C LYS A 639 -8.61 -50.63 5.22
N THR A 640 -8.08 -51.09 6.35
CA THR A 640 -8.52 -50.67 7.69
C THR A 640 -7.34 -50.29 8.58
N TRP A 641 -7.58 -49.31 9.43
CA TRP A 641 -6.71 -48.90 10.52
C TRP A 641 -7.09 -49.64 11.80
N ALA A 642 -6.11 -50.16 12.52
CA ALA A 642 -6.24 -50.64 13.89
C ALA A 642 -5.55 -49.63 14.83
N VAL A 643 -6.35 -48.84 15.54
CA VAL A 643 -5.90 -47.74 16.39
C VAL A 643 -5.92 -48.18 17.85
N GLN A 644 -4.75 -48.33 18.46
CA GLN A 644 -4.60 -48.72 19.86
C GLN A 644 -4.69 -47.50 20.78
N LEU A 645 -5.61 -47.60 21.74
CA LEU A 645 -5.91 -46.57 22.72
C LEU A 645 -5.41 -46.98 24.09
N GLN A 646 -4.90 -46.02 24.85
CA GLN A 646 -4.66 -46.11 26.28
C GLN A 646 -5.57 -45.12 27.01
N HIS A 647 -6.35 -45.63 27.97
CA HIS A 647 -7.28 -44.85 28.77
C HIS A 647 -6.59 -44.28 30.02
N ALA A 648 -7.21 -43.29 30.66
CA ALA A 648 -6.68 -42.67 31.88
C ALA A 648 -6.50 -43.64 33.06
N ASP A 649 -7.21 -44.77 33.09
CA ASP A 649 -7.06 -45.84 34.09
C ASP A 649 -5.94 -46.85 33.74
N GLY A 650 -5.22 -46.63 32.64
CA GLY A 650 -4.15 -47.49 32.13
C GLY A 650 -4.64 -48.67 31.29
N SER A 651 -5.96 -48.89 31.17
CA SER A 651 -6.51 -49.93 30.31
C SER A 651 -6.30 -49.61 28.82
N THR A 652 -6.29 -50.65 27.98
CA THR A 652 -6.08 -50.50 26.54
C THR A 652 -7.25 -51.04 25.74
N SER A 653 -7.55 -50.42 24.59
CA SER A 653 -8.58 -50.91 23.66
C SER A 653 -8.22 -50.57 22.21
N THR A 654 -8.77 -51.28 21.24
CA THR A 654 -8.52 -51.01 19.81
C THR A 654 -9.78 -50.51 19.11
N LEU A 655 -9.63 -49.48 18.29
CA LEU A 655 -10.65 -49.01 17.35
C LEU A 655 -10.26 -49.36 15.92
N ASN A 656 -11.21 -49.92 15.17
CA ASN A 656 -11.02 -50.18 13.74
C ASN A 656 -11.76 -49.13 12.91
N SER A 657 -11.05 -48.48 11.98
CA SER A 657 -11.63 -47.51 11.05
C SER A 657 -11.16 -47.68 9.61
N SER A 658 -11.92 -47.16 8.64
CA SER A 658 -11.45 -47.09 7.24
C SER A 658 -10.41 -45.99 7.05
N HIS A 659 -10.64 -44.82 7.66
CA HIS A 659 -9.73 -43.67 7.58
C HIS A 659 -9.18 -43.25 8.95
N LEU A 660 -7.99 -42.65 8.92
CA LEU A 660 -7.37 -41.99 10.07
C LEU A 660 -7.06 -40.53 9.73
N VAL A 661 -7.53 -39.59 10.55
CA VAL A 661 -7.24 -38.16 10.41
C VAL A 661 -6.41 -37.70 11.59
N VAL A 662 -5.19 -37.22 11.35
CA VAL A 662 -4.33 -36.63 12.37
C VAL A 662 -4.62 -35.13 12.46
N ALA A 663 -5.20 -34.70 13.60
CA ALA A 663 -5.67 -33.34 13.84
C ALA A 663 -5.09 -32.71 15.12
N THR A 664 -3.81 -32.95 15.36
CA THR A 664 -3.07 -32.62 16.60
C THR A 664 -2.63 -31.15 16.73
N GLY A 665 -3.14 -30.23 15.90
CA GLY A 665 -3.07 -28.77 16.12
C GLY A 665 -2.48 -27.94 14.98
N VAL A 666 -2.31 -26.62 15.23
CA VAL A 666 -1.72 -25.63 14.29
C VAL A 666 -0.31 -26.04 13.84
N ASP A 667 0.38 -26.76 14.72
CA ASP A 667 1.78 -27.15 14.62
C ASP A 667 2.03 -28.29 13.61
N ILE A 668 0.98 -28.92 13.05
CA ILE A 668 1.11 -29.81 11.88
C ILE A 668 1.72 -29.07 10.68
N LEU A 669 1.57 -27.74 10.61
CA LEU A 669 2.11 -26.91 9.54
C LEU A 669 3.51 -26.34 9.83
N GLY A 670 4.07 -26.52 11.04
CA GLY A 670 5.29 -25.82 11.48
C GLY A 670 6.17 -26.53 12.53
N GLY A 671 5.86 -27.79 12.86
CA GLY A 671 6.59 -28.60 13.84
C GLY A 671 5.96 -28.60 15.24
N GLN A 672 5.93 -29.74 15.92
CA GLN A 672 5.29 -29.96 17.23
C GLN A 672 6.25 -29.99 18.41
N LYS A 673 7.54 -30.25 18.16
CA LYS A 673 8.53 -30.38 19.23
C LYS A 673 9.11 -29.00 19.60
N PRO A 674 8.93 -28.52 20.84
CA PRO A 674 9.49 -27.24 21.27
C PRO A 674 11.00 -27.19 21.04
N LYS A 675 11.49 -26.13 20.41
CA LYS A 675 12.90 -25.96 20.10
C LYS A 675 13.66 -25.41 21.32
N MET A 676 13.93 -26.26 22.29
CA MET A 676 14.74 -25.89 23.45
C MET A 676 16.22 -25.81 23.05
N PRO A 677 16.93 -24.68 23.27
CA PRO A 677 18.34 -24.59 22.94
C PRO A 677 19.18 -25.58 23.77
N GLN A 678 20.05 -26.33 23.12
CA GLN A 678 21.09 -27.11 23.82
C GLN A 678 22.22 -26.16 24.19
N ILE A 679 22.24 -25.72 25.44
CA ILE A 679 23.21 -24.74 25.94
C ILE A 679 23.89 -25.25 27.22
N PRO A 680 25.21 -25.05 27.36
CA PRO A 680 25.92 -25.40 28.59
C PRO A 680 25.37 -24.64 29.80
N GLY A 681 25.41 -25.28 30.97
CA GLY A 681 25.14 -24.63 32.26
C GLY A 681 23.69 -24.69 32.77
N LEU A 682 22.81 -25.45 32.11
CA LEU A 682 21.46 -25.74 32.62
C LEU A 682 21.47 -26.37 34.03
N ASP A 683 22.48 -27.18 34.31
CA ASP A 683 22.74 -27.85 35.59
C ASP A 683 23.22 -26.91 36.70
N VAL A 684 23.88 -25.80 36.35
CA VAL A 684 24.43 -24.84 37.32
C VAL A 684 23.55 -23.61 37.54
N PHE A 685 22.54 -23.37 36.69
CA PHE A 685 21.63 -22.25 36.83
C PHE A 685 20.72 -22.45 38.05
N ARG A 686 20.73 -21.49 38.99
CA ARG A 686 19.95 -21.57 40.24
C ARG A 686 18.48 -21.16 40.07
N GLY A 687 18.15 -20.56 38.93
CA GLY A 687 16.81 -20.09 38.58
C GLY A 687 16.00 -21.13 37.80
N GLN A 688 14.91 -20.70 37.15
CA GLN A 688 14.10 -21.55 36.28
C GLN A 688 14.35 -21.24 34.81
N ALA A 689 14.70 -22.26 34.02
CA ALA A 689 14.88 -22.15 32.57
C ALA A 689 13.79 -22.97 31.87
N LEU A 690 12.89 -22.31 31.13
CA LEU A 690 11.67 -22.92 30.60
C LEU A 690 11.49 -22.56 29.12
N HIS A 691 10.91 -23.46 28.33
CA HIS A 691 10.33 -23.07 27.04
C HIS A 691 8.99 -22.36 27.24
N SER A 692 8.59 -21.46 26.33
CA SER A 692 7.34 -20.70 26.43
C SER A 692 6.08 -21.57 26.58
N THR A 693 6.09 -22.78 26.05
CA THR A 693 5.00 -23.77 26.14
C THR A 693 4.75 -24.32 27.55
N ALA A 694 5.74 -24.20 28.45
CA ALA A 694 5.61 -24.60 29.85
C ALA A 694 4.98 -23.52 30.74
N ILE A 695 4.73 -22.32 30.20
CA ILE A 695 4.27 -21.17 30.96
C ILE A 695 2.74 -21.15 31.00
N ARG A 696 2.19 -21.27 32.20
CA ARG A 696 0.75 -21.13 32.47
C ARG A 696 0.40 -19.76 33.04
N ASP A 697 1.24 -19.27 33.95
CA ASP A 697 1.05 -18.03 34.67
C ASP A 697 2.42 -17.45 35.04
N VAL A 698 2.53 -16.12 34.93
CA VAL A 698 3.72 -15.35 35.27
C VAL A 698 3.62 -14.69 36.65
N GLY A 699 2.47 -14.77 37.34
CA GLY A 699 2.27 -14.18 38.67
C GLY A 699 3.21 -14.73 39.75
N GLN A 700 3.76 -15.93 39.57
CA GLN A 700 4.82 -16.48 40.42
C GLN A 700 6.20 -15.77 40.27
N TRP A 701 6.33 -14.87 39.28
CA TRP A 701 7.58 -14.15 38.99
C TRP A 701 7.52 -12.65 39.34
N ILE A 702 6.54 -12.26 40.18
CA ILE A 702 6.50 -10.92 40.78
C ILE A 702 7.82 -10.63 41.49
N GLY A 703 8.40 -9.46 41.22
CA GLY A 703 9.68 -9.04 41.80
C GLY A 703 10.90 -9.85 41.31
N LYS A 704 10.76 -10.72 40.31
CA LYS A 704 11.89 -11.47 39.71
C LYS A 704 12.46 -10.76 38.49
N ARG A 705 13.73 -11.04 38.19
CA ARG A 705 14.40 -10.63 36.95
C ARG A 705 14.21 -11.72 35.89
N VAL A 706 13.60 -11.38 34.77
CA VAL A 706 13.21 -12.35 33.75
C VAL A 706 13.85 -12.00 32.40
N VAL A 707 14.53 -12.98 31.81
CA VAL A 707 15.07 -12.88 30.45
C VAL A 707 14.21 -13.70 29.50
N VAL A 708 13.69 -13.08 28.44
CA VAL A 708 12.90 -13.73 27.39
C VAL A 708 13.72 -13.81 26.11
N PHE A 709 14.16 -15.00 25.74
CA PHE A 709 14.98 -15.27 24.57
C PHE A 709 14.11 -15.55 23.34
N GLY A 710 13.87 -14.52 22.52
CA GLY A 710 13.03 -14.56 21.32
C GLY A 710 12.02 -13.41 21.27
N ALA A 711 11.83 -12.83 20.08
CA ALA A 711 10.99 -11.66 19.84
C ALA A 711 9.80 -11.96 18.91
N GLY A 712 9.30 -13.20 18.82
CA GLY A 712 8.04 -13.49 18.12
C GLY A 712 6.81 -13.15 18.99
N CYS A 713 5.61 -13.58 18.56
CA CYS A 713 4.37 -13.37 19.32
C CYS A 713 4.47 -13.83 20.78
N SER A 714 4.85 -15.09 21.04
CA SER A 714 4.96 -15.59 22.42
C SER A 714 5.94 -14.79 23.28
N GLY A 715 7.06 -14.33 22.69
CA GLY A 715 8.05 -13.52 23.42
C GLY A 715 7.47 -12.19 23.87
N HIS A 716 6.79 -11.49 22.97
CA HIS A 716 6.11 -10.23 23.29
C HIS A 716 4.96 -10.42 24.28
N ASP A 717 4.10 -11.43 24.07
CA ASP A 717 2.95 -11.67 24.94
C ASP A 717 3.39 -11.98 26.38
N ILE A 718 4.45 -12.77 26.54
CA ILE A 718 5.03 -13.06 27.85
C ILE A 718 5.65 -11.80 28.46
N CYS A 719 6.41 -10.99 27.70
CA CYS A 719 6.96 -9.74 28.22
C CYS A 719 5.86 -8.76 28.66
N LEU A 720 4.78 -8.65 27.89
CA LEU A 720 3.62 -7.83 28.24
C LEU A 720 2.95 -8.33 29.52
N ALA A 721 2.76 -9.64 29.67
CA ALA A 721 2.21 -10.24 30.87
C ALA A 721 3.10 -10.00 32.10
N LEU A 722 4.42 -10.11 31.95
CA LEU A 722 5.40 -9.86 33.02
C LEU A 722 5.36 -8.41 33.50
N SER A 723 5.27 -7.47 32.55
CA SER A 723 5.19 -6.04 32.86
C SER A 723 3.91 -5.73 33.65
N ARG A 724 2.76 -6.25 33.20
CA ARG A 724 1.47 -6.06 33.88
C ARG A 724 1.42 -6.67 35.28
N GLN A 725 2.12 -7.78 35.52
CA GLN A 725 2.12 -8.48 36.80
C GLN A 725 3.20 -7.96 37.78
N GLY A 726 4.17 -7.18 37.32
CA GLY A 726 5.19 -6.58 38.20
C GLY A 726 6.44 -7.44 38.41
N ALA A 727 7.00 -8.02 37.34
CA ALA A 727 8.38 -8.50 37.36
C ALA A 727 9.35 -7.32 37.68
N ALA A 728 10.43 -7.57 38.42
CA ALA A 728 11.37 -6.51 38.81
C ALA A 728 12.20 -5.97 37.63
N GLU A 729 12.54 -6.84 36.69
CA GLU A 729 13.26 -6.48 35.47
C GLU A 729 12.90 -7.46 34.36
N ILE A 730 12.68 -6.93 33.15
CA ILE A 730 12.36 -7.73 31.97
C ILE A 730 13.37 -7.37 30.88
N THR A 731 14.07 -8.38 30.38
CA THR A 731 14.96 -8.22 29.21
C THR A 731 14.53 -9.16 28.09
N MET A 732 14.14 -8.60 26.95
CA MET A 732 13.91 -9.34 25.72
C MET A 732 15.23 -9.46 24.95
N VAL A 733 15.61 -10.70 24.62
CA VAL A 733 16.75 -10.96 23.73
C VAL A 733 16.24 -11.21 22.32
N GLN A 734 16.57 -10.31 21.40
CA GLN A 734 16.16 -10.39 20.00
C GLN A 734 17.21 -11.13 19.17
N ARG A 735 16.80 -12.30 18.65
CA ARG A 735 17.68 -13.21 17.87
C ARG A 735 17.85 -12.80 16.41
N ALA A 736 16.78 -12.27 15.82
CA ALA A 736 16.71 -11.90 14.41
C ALA A 736 15.63 -10.83 14.22
N ALA A 737 15.63 -10.19 13.05
CA ALA A 737 14.63 -9.19 12.71
C ALA A 737 13.20 -9.75 12.81
N THR A 738 12.30 -8.98 13.43
CA THR A 738 10.89 -9.35 13.63
C THR A 738 9.99 -8.33 12.96
N ALA A 739 9.10 -8.76 12.07
CA ALA A 739 8.10 -7.88 11.47
C ALA A 739 7.04 -7.50 12.52
N VAL A 740 6.76 -6.21 12.69
CA VAL A 740 5.76 -5.72 13.67
C VAL A 740 4.68 -4.94 12.94
N ILE A 741 3.42 -5.23 13.25
CA ILE A 741 2.25 -4.47 12.81
C ILE A 741 1.35 -4.19 14.00
N SER A 742 0.74 -3.01 14.11
CA SER A 742 -0.27 -2.77 15.13
C SER A 742 -1.56 -3.50 14.81
N ARG A 743 -2.30 -3.89 15.86
CA ARG A 743 -3.63 -4.51 15.73
C ARG A 743 -4.58 -3.61 14.93
N ASP A 744 -4.54 -2.30 15.14
CA ASP A 744 -5.39 -1.33 14.43
C ASP A 744 -5.08 -1.26 12.93
N VAL A 745 -3.80 -1.32 12.55
CA VAL A 745 -3.40 -1.36 11.14
C VAL A 745 -3.74 -2.71 10.51
N LEU A 746 -3.53 -3.82 11.23
CA LEU A 746 -3.92 -5.15 10.78
C LEU A 746 -5.44 -5.24 10.52
N LEU A 747 -6.26 -4.64 11.38
CA LEU A 747 -7.72 -4.62 11.22
C LEU A 747 -8.18 -3.98 9.92
N LYS A 748 -7.40 -3.06 9.33
CA LYS A 748 -7.70 -2.44 8.02
C LYS A 748 -7.62 -3.43 6.86
N LEU A 749 -7.14 -4.65 7.09
CA LEU A 749 -7.18 -5.76 6.14
C LEU A 749 -8.50 -6.53 6.12
N PHE A 750 -9.33 -6.37 7.15
CA PHE A 750 -10.55 -7.14 7.36
C PHE A 750 -11.90 -6.39 7.22
N PRO A 751 -11.99 -5.04 7.07
CA PRO A 751 -13.27 -4.34 7.26
C PRO A 751 -14.32 -4.72 6.21
N ASP A 752 -13.91 -4.92 4.96
CA ASP A 752 -14.84 -5.23 3.87
C ASP A 752 -15.32 -6.69 3.87
N MET A 753 -14.69 -7.59 4.64
CA MET A 753 -14.96 -9.04 4.58
C MET A 753 -15.45 -9.64 5.90
N TYR A 754 -14.93 -9.20 7.04
CA TYR A 754 -15.15 -9.90 8.32
C TYR A 754 -15.58 -9.00 9.49
N THR A 755 -15.37 -7.68 9.43
CA THR A 755 -15.67 -6.79 10.58
C THR A 755 -16.57 -5.60 10.27
N GLY A 756 -16.96 -5.37 9.01
CA GLY A 756 -17.86 -4.28 8.62
C GLY A 756 -19.34 -4.66 8.62
N GLU A 757 -20.23 -3.66 8.70
CA GLU A 757 -21.69 -3.86 8.69
C GLU A 757 -22.20 -4.47 7.37
N ASP A 758 -21.60 -4.06 6.24
CA ASP A 758 -21.94 -4.55 4.89
C ASP A 758 -21.17 -5.83 4.49
N ARG A 759 -20.56 -6.53 5.46
CA ARG A 759 -19.77 -7.73 5.15
C ARG A 759 -20.64 -8.84 4.54
N PRO A 760 -20.10 -9.64 3.60
CA PRO A 760 -20.82 -10.80 3.11
C PRO A 760 -21.01 -11.86 4.21
N PRO A 761 -21.89 -12.86 3.99
CA PRO A 761 -21.92 -14.07 4.81
C PRO A 761 -20.53 -14.68 4.94
N ILE A 762 -20.21 -15.29 6.09
CA ILE A 762 -18.83 -15.69 6.41
C ILE A 762 -18.27 -16.75 5.44
N ASP A 763 -19.09 -17.69 5.01
CA ASP A 763 -18.74 -18.68 3.99
C ASP A 763 -18.36 -18.01 2.65
N VAL A 764 -19.10 -16.96 2.28
CA VAL A 764 -18.80 -16.14 1.10
C VAL A 764 -17.51 -15.33 1.32
N ALA A 765 -17.32 -14.75 2.50
CA ALA A 765 -16.09 -14.03 2.86
C ALA A 765 -14.86 -14.94 2.74
N ASP A 766 -14.97 -16.19 3.20
CA ASP A 766 -13.89 -17.19 3.13
C ASP A 766 -13.53 -17.53 1.67
N GLU A 767 -14.54 -17.75 0.82
CA GLU A 767 -14.31 -17.97 -0.62
C GLU A 767 -13.64 -16.75 -1.28
N LEU A 768 -14.11 -15.53 -1.00
CA LEU A 768 -13.50 -14.30 -1.54
C LEU A 768 -12.08 -14.10 -1.03
N TYR A 769 -11.80 -14.42 0.23
CA TYR A 769 -10.47 -14.34 0.83
C TYR A 769 -9.48 -15.32 0.17
N LEU A 770 -9.96 -16.50 -0.22
CA LEU A 770 -9.17 -17.55 -0.88
C LEU A 770 -9.10 -17.42 -2.40
N ALA A 771 -9.91 -16.54 -2.99
CA ALA A 771 -10.05 -16.36 -4.44
C ALA A 771 -8.80 -15.80 -5.12
N LEU A 772 -7.90 -15.15 -4.37
CA LEU A 772 -6.61 -14.69 -4.88
C LEU A 772 -5.54 -15.76 -4.64
N PRO A 773 -4.93 -16.33 -5.70
CA PRO A 773 -3.86 -17.32 -5.58
C PRO A 773 -2.68 -16.81 -4.76
N THR A 774 -1.99 -17.70 -4.05
CA THR A 774 -0.91 -17.36 -3.11
C THR A 774 0.17 -16.43 -3.70
N PRO A 775 0.71 -16.65 -4.92
CA PRO A 775 1.73 -15.77 -5.51
C PRO A 775 1.21 -14.36 -5.81
N ILE A 776 -0.01 -14.26 -6.35
CA ILE A 776 -0.67 -12.97 -6.62
C ILE A 776 -1.00 -12.24 -5.31
N SER A 777 -1.54 -12.99 -4.35
CA SER A 777 -1.86 -12.51 -3.01
C SER A 777 -0.62 -11.98 -2.30
N LYS A 778 0.53 -12.65 -2.44
CA LYS A 778 1.82 -12.18 -1.93
C LYS A 778 2.18 -10.80 -2.51
N ILE A 779 2.13 -10.64 -3.83
CA ILE A 779 2.48 -9.36 -4.48
C ILE A 779 1.53 -8.24 -4.04
N LEU A 780 0.22 -8.45 -4.20
CA LEU A 780 -0.79 -7.42 -3.89
C LEU A 780 -0.78 -7.04 -2.40
N ARG A 781 -0.68 -8.03 -1.52
CA ARG A 781 -0.67 -7.79 -0.07
C ARG A 781 0.65 -7.17 0.38
N SER A 782 1.80 -7.54 -0.19
CA SER A 782 3.08 -6.87 0.12
C SER A 782 3.06 -5.39 -0.25
N THR A 783 2.59 -5.03 -1.45
CA THR A 783 2.44 -3.60 -1.82
C THR A 783 1.44 -2.87 -0.92
N MET A 784 0.35 -3.53 -0.53
CA MET A 784 -0.58 -2.96 0.45
C MET A 784 0.06 -2.82 1.84
N MET A 785 0.87 -3.77 2.27
CA MET A 785 1.61 -3.74 3.53
C MET A 785 2.63 -2.60 3.58
N GLU A 786 3.30 -2.29 2.47
CA GLU A 786 4.19 -1.11 2.39
C GLU A 786 3.42 0.19 2.65
N LYS A 787 2.22 0.33 2.06
CA LYS A 787 1.35 1.49 2.31
C LYS A 787 0.85 1.54 3.74
N LEU A 788 0.45 0.39 4.30
CA LEU A 788 -0.06 0.30 5.67
C LEU A 788 1.05 0.48 6.71
N ALA A 789 2.31 0.13 6.40
CA ALA A 789 3.45 0.39 7.27
C ALA A 789 3.67 1.88 7.55
N LEU A 790 3.21 2.78 6.65
CA LEU A 790 3.22 4.23 6.90
C LEU A 790 2.35 4.63 8.09
N LEU A 791 1.30 3.87 8.39
CA LEU A 791 0.44 4.13 9.55
C LEU A 791 1.12 3.73 10.87
N ASP A 792 2.04 2.77 10.83
CA ASP A 792 2.86 2.34 11.96
C ASP A 792 4.24 3.02 11.98
N ALA A 793 4.47 4.07 11.17
CA ALA A 793 5.79 4.68 11.01
C ALA A 793 6.37 5.20 12.33
N ASP A 794 5.55 5.82 13.18
CA ASP A 794 5.95 6.29 14.52
C ASP A 794 6.32 5.12 15.45
N LEU A 795 5.51 4.05 15.44
CA LEU A 795 5.80 2.82 16.19
C LEU A 795 7.14 2.21 15.77
N HIS A 796 7.35 2.08 14.46
CA HIS A 796 8.59 1.52 13.90
C HIS A 796 9.80 2.41 14.18
N TYR A 797 9.64 3.74 14.14
CA TYR A 797 10.70 4.68 14.50
C TYR A 797 11.12 4.50 15.96
N LYS A 798 10.15 4.47 16.88
CA LYS A 798 10.39 4.28 18.31
C LYS A 798 11.06 2.94 18.63
N LEU A 799 10.63 1.86 17.98
CA LEU A 799 11.29 0.55 18.11
C LEU A 799 12.73 0.57 17.59
N ARG A 800 12.99 1.17 16.42
CA ARG A 800 14.37 1.26 15.88
C ARG A 800 15.27 2.09 16.79
N ALA A 801 14.75 3.13 17.42
CA ALA A 801 15.50 3.97 18.36
C ALA A 801 16.02 3.19 19.58
N THR A 802 15.37 2.09 19.97
CA THR A 802 15.85 1.21 21.06
C THR A 802 16.81 0.12 20.60
N GLY A 803 17.10 0.06 19.29
CA GLY A 803 17.91 -0.98 18.67
C GLY A 803 17.12 -2.22 18.24
N PHE A 804 15.78 -2.17 18.26
CA PHE A 804 14.94 -3.26 17.76
C PHE A 804 15.11 -3.45 16.25
N LYS A 805 15.50 -4.66 15.86
CA LYS A 805 15.67 -5.04 14.46
C LYS A 805 14.33 -5.34 13.82
N LEU A 806 13.85 -4.42 12.99
CA LEU A 806 12.77 -4.66 12.02
C LEU A 806 13.37 -5.18 10.70
N PRO A 807 12.64 -5.98 9.91
CA PRO A 807 13.06 -6.36 8.56
C PRO A 807 13.31 -5.13 7.67
N GLU A 808 14.25 -5.23 6.73
CA GLU A 808 14.52 -4.17 5.75
C GLU A 808 13.38 -4.05 4.71
N VAL A 809 12.79 -5.18 4.34
CA VAL A 809 11.63 -5.29 3.45
C VAL A 809 10.43 -5.75 4.26
N ASN A 810 9.25 -5.19 3.99
CA ASN A 810 8.02 -5.63 4.65
C ASN A 810 7.58 -7.01 4.14
N ASP A 811 8.00 -8.05 4.85
CA ASP A 811 7.68 -9.45 4.60
C ASP A 811 6.63 -10.01 5.57
N PHE A 812 5.85 -9.13 6.23
CA PHE A 812 4.92 -9.52 7.29
C PHE A 812 3.93 -10.62 6.86
N ILE A 813 3.33 -10.48 5.68
CA ILE A 813 2.33 -11.44 5.17
C ILE A 813 2.98 -12.80 4.90
N GLU A 814 4.19 -12.84 4.34
CA GLU A 814 4.93 -14.08 4.12
C GLU A 814 5.30 -14.75 5.45
N ARG A 815 5.67 -13.96 6.45
CA ARG A 815 5.94 -14.48 7.79
C ARG A 815 4.71 -15.05 8.48
N LEU A 816 3.55 -14.44 8.25
CA LEU A 816 2.25 -14.88 8.77
C LEU A 816 1.77 -16.16 8.09
N THR A 817 1.78 -16.21 6.75
CA THR A 817 1.13 -17.28 5.98
C THR A 817 2.05 -18.46 5.68
N VAL A 818 3.34 -18.22 5.45
CA VAL A 818 4.32 -19.24 5.03
C VAL A 818 5.23 -19.64 6.18
N ARG A 819 6.00 -18.70 6.73
CA ARG A 819 7.01 -19.00 7.77
C ARG A 819 6.37 -19.37 9.11
N ARG A 820 5.16 -18.87 9.38
CA ARG A 820 4.42 -18.99 10.64
C ARG A 820 5.25 -18.62 11.87
N GLY A 821 6.07 -17.57 11.75
CA GLY A 821 6.92 -17.09 12.83
C GLY A 821 7.81 -15.91 12.41
N GLY A 822 8.42 -15.25 13.40
CA GLY A 822 9.27 -14.07 13.17
C GLY A 822 8.49 -12.78 12.87
N TYR A 823 7.22 -12.72 13.25
CA TYR A 823 6.38 -11.54 13.24
C TYR A 823 5.73 -11.33 14.62
N TYR A 824 5.17 -10.15 14.83
CA TYR A 824 4.35 -9.81 15.98
C TYR A 824 3.22 -8.86 15.57
N ILE A 825 2.03 -9.09 16.13
CA ILE A 825 0.87 -8.20 16.03
C ILE A 825 0.80 -7.47 17.37
N ASP A 826 1.11 -6.19 17.36
CA ASP A 826 1.30 -5.41 18.57
C ASP A 826 0.00 -5.23 19.36
N GLN A 827 0.07 -5.65 20.63
CA GLN A 827 -1.00 -5.52 21.63
C GLN A 827 -0.58 -4.57 22.77
N GLY A 828 0.44 -3.74 22.54
CA GLY A 828 1.00 -2.79 23.49
C GLY A 828 2.37 -3.18 24.07
N CYS A 829 2.92 -4.34 23.71
CA CYS A 829 4.27 -4.71 24.15
C CYS A 829 5.34 -3.83 23.49
N SER A 830 5.11 -3.38 22.26
CA SER A 830 6.07 -2.56 21.51
C SER A 830 6.29 -1.19 22.15
N ALA A 831 5.24 -0.60 22.74
CA ALA A 831 5.34 0.64 23.49
C ALA A 831 6.24 0.51 24.73
N LEU A 832 6.10 -0.61 25.47
CA LEU A 832 6.92 -0.93 26.64
C LEU A 832 8.39 -1.23 26.29
N ILE A 833 8.66 -1.71 25.08
CA ILE A 833 10.03 -1.82 24.56
C ILE A 833 10.55 -0.42 24.21
N ALA A 834 9.73 0.39 23.54
CA ALA A 834 10.09 1.73 23.09
C ALA A 834 10.41 2.71 24.25
N ASP A 835 9.68 2.62 25.36
CA ASP A 835 9.91 3.46 26.55
C ASP A 835 10.99 2.91 27.51
N GLY A 836 11.53 1.72 27.23
CA GLY A 836 12.59 1.08 28.01
C GLY A 836 12.11 0.31 29.25
N THR A 837 10.80 0.21 29.49
CA THR A 837 10.23 -0.65 30.55
C THR A 837 10.64 -2.11 30.36
N ILE A 838 10.65 -2.58 29.11
CA ILE A 838 11.25 -3.85 28.71
C ILE A 838 12.60 -3.55 28.05
N LYS A 839 13.68 -4.00 28.67
CA LYS A 839 15.03 -3.86 28.12
C LYS A 839 15.16 -4.74 26.88
N LEU A 840 15.88 -4.24 25.88
CA LEU A 840 16.16 -4.98 24.65
C LEU A 840 17.65 -5.31 24.57
N GLN A 841 17.96 -6.57 24.27
CA GLN A 841 19.32 -7.01 24.01
C GLN A 841 19.40 -7.79 22.69
N PRO A 842 20.08 -7.29 21.64
CA PRO A 842 20.27 -8.06 20.42
C PRO A 842 21.31 -9.16 20.66
N SER A 843 20.98 -10.42 20.34
CA SER A 843 21.95 -11.52 20.28
C SER A 843 21.35 -12.75 19.59
N GLU A 844 22.06 -13.28 18.60
CA GLU A 844 21.57 -14.42 17.80
C GLU A 844 21.56 -15.74 18.60
N GLN A 845 22.52 -15.89 19.50
CA GLN A 845 22.78 -17.14 20.22
C GLN A 845 23.10 -16.91 21.70
N VAL A 846 22.83 -17.94 22.48
CA VAL A 846 23.22 -18.02 23.90
C VAL A 846 24.53 -18.80 23.98
N LYS A 847 25.52 -18.27 24.70
CA LYS A 847 26.81 -18.95 24.93
C LYS A 847 26.70 -20.02 26.02
N GLY A 848 25.89 -19.74 27.05
CA GLY A 848 25.64 -20.66 28.16
C GLY A 848 24.90 -19.98 29.31
N LEU A 849 24.44 -20.76 30.27
CA LEU A 849 23.84 -20.24 31.50
C LEU A 849 24.91 -20.05 32.58
N LEU A 850 24.74 -19.00 33.38
CA LEU A 850 25.55 -18.68 34.56
C LEU A 850 24.74 -19.02 35.81
N PRO A 851 25.36 -19.20 37.00
CA PRO A 851 24.60 -19.54 38.21
C PRO A 851 23.42 -18.62 38.53
N ASN A 852 23.52 -17.32 38.19
CA ASN A 852 22.48 -16.31 38.43
C ASN A 852 22.10 -15.54 37.15
N GLY A 853 22.22 -16.15 35.96
CA GLY A 853 21.94 -15.44 34.72
C GLY A 853 22.27 -16.19 33.43
N ILE A 854 22.43 -15.44 32.34
CA ILE A 854 22.66 -15.95 31.00
C ILE A 854 23.79 -15.17 30.32
N ALA A 855 24.70 -15.91 29.67
CA ALA A 855 25.77 -15.35 28.86
C ALA A 855 25.40 -15.45 27.37
N LEU A 856 25.45 -14.33 26.67
CA LEU A 856 25.10 -14.22 25.26
C LEU A 856 26.35 -14.34 24.37
N ALA A 857 26.16 -14.72 23.10
CA ALA A 857 27.27 -14.94 22.17
C ALA A 857 28.06 -13.65 21.84
N ASN A 858 27.42 -12.48 21.96
CA ASN A 858 28.03 -11.17 21.79
C ASN A 858 28.84 -10.69 23.02
N GLY A 859 29.02 -11.53 24.05
CA GLY A 859 29.81 -11.23 25.24
C GLY A 859 29.02 -10.67 26.42
N GLU A 860 27.78 -10.24 26.20
CA GLU A 860 26.90 -9.70 27.25
C GLU A 860 26.51 -10.76 28.29
N LYS A 861 26.35 -10.33 29.54
CA LYS A 861 25.94 -11.18 30.67
C LYS A 861 24.75 -10.54 31.37
N LEU A 862 23.59 -11.20 31.27
CA LEU A 862 22.36 -10.72 31.87
C LEU A 862 22.08 -11.49 33.16
N SER A 863 21.75 -10.78 34.23
CA SER A 863 21.27 -11.41 35.47
C SER A 863 19.83 -11.86 35.29
N ALA A 864 19.50 -13.07 35.73
CA ALA A 864 18.17 -13.63 35.58
C ALA A 864 17.85 -14.59 36.73
N ASP A 865 16.64 -14.48 37.27
CA ASP A 865 16.06 -15.49 38.14
C ASP A 865 15.24 -16.50 37.32
N ILE A 866 14.70 -16.05 36.19
CA ILE A 866 13.91 -16.85 35.24
C ILE A 866 14.40 -16.59 33.82
N ILE A 867 14.55 -17.65 33.02
CA ILE A 867 14.88 -17.60 31.61
C ILE A 867 13.78 -18.30 30.82
N VAL A 868 13.17 -17.57 29.89
CA VAL A 868 12.11 -18.06 29.02
C VAL A 868 12.66 -18.17 27.59
N PHE A 869 12.62 -19.38 27.03
CA PHE A 869 12.96 -19.62 25.63
C PHE A 869 11.69 -19.54 24.77
N ALA A 870 11.54 -18.43 24.05
CA ALA A 870 10.49 -18.21 23.05
C ALA A 870 11.05 -18.52 21.65
N THR A 871 11.56 -19.75 21.49
CA THR A 871 12.45 -20.14 20.38
C THR A 871 11.74 -20.84 19.22
N GLY A 872 10.45 -21.14 19.35
CA GLY A 872 9.62 -21.80 18.34
C GLY A 872 9.68 -23.32 18.44
N PHE A 873 9.37 -24.00 17.34
CA PHE A 873 9.33 -25.47 17.26
C PHE A 873 10.33 -26.01 16.22
N GLU A 874 10.63 -27.30 16.28
CA GLU A 874 11.46 -28.01 15.31
C GLU A 874 10.67 -28.29 14.02
N PRO A 875 11.05 -27.72 12.86
CA PRO A 875 10.25 -27.81 11.63
C PRO A 875 10.02 -29.24 11.11
N ASP A 876 10.97 -30.16 11.36
CA ASP A 876 10.97 -31.52 10.80
C ASP A 876 10.40 -32.58 11.76
N SER A 877 9.75 -32.18 12.86
CA SER A 877 9.21 -33.14 13.82
C SER A 877 8.04 -33.93 13.22
N LYS A 878 8.05 -35.26 13.37
CA LYS A 878 6.96 -36.16 12.98
C LYS A 878 5.64 -35.77 13.69
N PRO A 879 4.58 -35.34 12.97
CA PRO A 879 3.32 -34.89 13.57
C PRO A 879 2.43 -36.03 14.10
N ALA A 880 2.81 -37.28 13.85
CA ALA A 880 2.09 -38.49 14.22
C ALA A 880 3.07 -39.54 14.82
N PRO A 881 3.60 -39.32 16.03
CA PRO A 881 4.62 -40.19 16.64
C PRO A 881 4.12 -41.60 16.98
N PHE A 882 2.80 -41.82 17.02
CA PHE A 882 2.16 -43.12 17.23
C PHE A 882 2.08 -43.98 15.97
N LEU A 883 2.43 -43.43 14.79
CA LEU A 883 2.61 -44.21 13.58
C LEU A 883 4.03 -44.75 13.53
N ASP A 884 4.21 -45.96 13.03
CA ASP A 884 5.54 -46.48 12.70
C ASP A 884 6.19 -45.66 11.58
N ASP A 885 7.52 -45.66 11.53
CA ASP A 885 8.27 -44.95 10.48
C ASP A 885 7.93 -45.50 9.09
N ALA A 886 7.80 -46.83 8.95
CA ALA A 886 7.42 -47.47 7.67
C ALA A 886 6.03 -47.03 7.14
N VAL A 887 5.10 -46.66 8.03
CA VAL A 887 3.79 -46.12 7.64
C VAL A 887 3.92 -44.64 7.28
N PHE A 888 4.60 -43.87 8.12
CA PHE A 888 4.74 -42.42 7.94
C PHE A 888 5.59 -42.05 6.72
N ASP A 889 6.64 -42.81 6.42
CA ASP A 889 7.55 -42.56 5.28
C ASP A 889 6.84 -42.61 3.92
N LYS A 890 5.69 -43.31 3.83
CA LYS A 890 4.86 -43.33 2.62
C LYS A 890 4.09 -42.02 2.38
N THR A 891 4.00 -41.14 3.38
CA THR A 891 3.31 -39.85 3.25
C THR A 891 4.17 -38.77 2.57
N GLY A 892 5.49 -38.99 2.46
CA GLY A 892 6.40 -37.94 2.05
C GLY A 892 6.44 -36.79 3.07
N LYS A 893 6.62 -35.55 2.60
CA LYS A 893 6.69 -34.37 3.46
C LYS A 893 5.27 -33.92 3.87
N ILE A 894 5.04 -33.72 5.16
CA ILE A 894 3.81 -33.11 5.68
C ILE A 894 4.10 -31.69 6.19
N GLY A 895 3.30 -30.72 5.75
CA GLY A 895 3.49 -29.31 6.09
C GLY A 895 4.44 -28.56 5.14
N GLY A 896 4.45 -27.23 5.25
CA GLY A 896 5.03 -26.35 4.24
C GLY A 896 4.12 -26.17 3.01
N ILE A 897 4.67 -25.65 1.92
CA ILE A 897 3.95 -25.32 0.68
C ILE A 897 4.68 -25.99 -0.50
N ASP A 898 3.94 -26.56 -1.46
CA ASP A 898 4.48 -27.12 -2.69
C ASP A 898 4.77 -26.05 -3.77
N GLU A 899 5.21 -26.50 -4.95
CA GLU A 899 5.53 -25.64 -6.10
C GLU A 899 4.31 -24.89 -6.66
N GLU A 900 3.10 -25.40 -6.42
CA GLU A 900 1.84 -24.76 -6.82
C GLU A 900 1.37 -23.72 -5.79
N GLY A 901 1.96 -23.69 -4.59
CA GLY A 901 1.56 -22.75 -3.55
C GLY A 901 0.49 -23.31 -2.60
N GLU A 902 0.27 -24.64 -2.59
CA GLU A 902 -0.67 -25.33 -1.69
C GLU A 902 0.03 -26.05 -0.54
N ALA A 903 -0.68 -26.22 0.58
CA ALA A 903 -0.13 -26.89 1.76
C ALA A 903 0.13 -28.39 1.48
N ILE A 904 1.32 -28.88 1.82
CA ILE A 904 1.70 -30.27 1.50
C ILE A 904 1.04 -31.25 2.49
N GLY A 905 0.22 -32.17 1.97
CA GLY A 905 -0.38 -33.29 2.73
C GLY A 905 -1.41 -32.91 3.81
N VAL A 906 -1.76 -31.62 3.94
CA VAL A 906 -2.72 -31.12 4.93
C VAL A 906 -4.00 -30.66 4.24
N TRP A 907 -5.15 -31.19 4.68
CA TRP A 907 -6.48 -31.07 4.03
C TRP A 907 -6.61 -31.73 2.65
N ARG A 908 -5.56 -32.43 2.20
CA ARG A 908 -5.46 -33.13 0.91
C ARG A 908 -4.85 -34.53 1.11
N PRO A 909 -4.79 -35.40 0.07
CA PRO A 909 -4.19 -36.72 0.19
C PRO A 909 -2.76 -36.63 0.73
N SER A 910 -2.47 -37.43 1.76
CA SER A 910 -1.18 -37.42 2.43
C SER A 910 -0.10 -38.18 1.69
N GLY A 911 -0.40 -38.86 0.58
CA GLY A 911 0.50 -39.82 -0.07
C GLY A 911 0.34 -41.26 0.44
N HIS A 912 -0.17 -41.45 1.66
CA HIS A 912 -0.60 -42.76 2.15
C HIS A 912 -2.11 -42.93 2.00
N GLU A 913 -2.56 -44.11 1.53
CA GLU A 913 -3.97 -44.45 1.39
C GLU A 913 -4.71 -44.30 2.74
N ASN A 914 -5.85 -43.62 2.74
CA ASN A 914 -6.72 -43.47 3.91
C ASN A 914 -6.10 -42.80 5.16
N LEU A 915 -4.96 -42.14 5.04
CA LEU A 915 -4.36 -41.31 6.08
C LEU A 915 -4.44 -39.83 5.68
N TRP A 916 -4.86 -38.98 6.62
CA TRP A 916 -5.08 -37.56 6.38
C TRP A 916 -4.51 -36.71 7.50
N PHE A 917 -4.12 -35.48 7.17
CA PHE A 917 -3.71 -34.48 8.16
C PHE A 917 -4.60 -33.26 8.08
N ALA A 918 -4.98 -32.71 9.23
CA ALA A 918 -5.85 -31.55 9.35
C ALA A 918 -5.29 -30.59 10.40
N GLY A 919 -5.11 -29.33 10.05
CA GLY A 919 -4.49 -28.36 10.97
C GLY A 919 -4.56 -26.91 10.50
N GLY A 920 -3.99 -26.01 11.29
CA GLY A 920 -4.02 -24.57 11.02
C GLY A 920 -4.90 -23.79 11.99
N ASP A 921 -5.14 -22.52 11.65
CA ASP A 921 -5.98 -21.65 12.45
C ASP A 921 -7.47 -21.99 12.30
N LEU A 922 -8.34 -21.30 13.04
CA LEU A 922 -9.78 -21.54 13.02
C LEU A 922 -10.42 -21.26 11.64
N PHE A 923 -9.88 -20.30 10.88
CA PHE A 923 -10.29 -20.03 9.51
C PHE A 923 -9.99 -21.25 8.61
N ASN A 924 -8.76 -21.78 8.65
CA ASN A 924 -8.39 -22.99 7.92
C ASN A 924 -9.31 -24.16 8.28
N CYS A 925 -9.54 -24.37 9.57
CA CYS A 925 -10.39 -25.45 10.06
C CYS A 925 -11.84 -25.30 9.60
N ARG A 926 -12.40 -24.09 9.60
CA ARG A 926 -13.76 -23.82 9.15
C ARG A 926 -13.93 -24.13 7.66
N PHE A 927 -13.02 -23.62 6.83
CA PHE A 927 -13.15 -23.75 5.38
C PHE A 927 -12.79 -25.15 4.87
N TYR A 928 -11.62 -25.67 5.25
CA TYR A 928 -11.08 -26.89 4.64
C TYR A 928 -11.64 -28.20 5.22
N SER A 929 -12.21 -28.18 6.43
CA SER A 929 -12.83 -29.39 7.02
C SER A 929 -13.95 -29.95 6.15
N ARG A 930 -14.73 -29.09 5.49
CA ARG A 930 -15.75 -29.51 4.52
C ARG A 930 -15.13 -30.24 3.34
N LEU A 931 -14.08 -29.68 2.75
CA LEU A 931 -13.42 -30.24 1.57
C LEU A 931 -12.73 -31.58 1.89
N LEU A 932 -12.12 -31.70 3.07
CA LEU A 932 -11.58 -32.97 3.55
C LEU A 932 -12.68 -34.02 3.76
N ALA A 933 -13.80 -33.64 4.40
CA ALA A 933 -14.91 -34.55 4.61
C ALA A 933 -15.53 -35.04 3.29
N LEU A 934 -15.63 -34.16 2.28
CA LEU A 934 -16.10 -34.52 0.95
C LEU A 934 -15.14 -35.49 0.25
N GLN A 935 -13.82 -35.31 0.36
CA GLN A 935 -12.83 -36.27 -0.17
C GLN A 935 -12.98 -37.65 0.47
N ILE A 936 -13.06 -37.72 1.80
CA ILE A 936 -13.24 -38.97 2.54
C ILE A 936 -14.56 -39.65 2.14
N PHE A 937 -15.66 -38.89 2.10
CA PHE A 937 -16.96 -39.42 1.71
C PHE A 937 -16.95 -40.00 0.29
N ARG A 938 -16.33 -39.30 -0.67
CA ARG A 938 -16.19 -39.78 -2.06
C ARG A 938 -15.51 -41.14 -2.10
N MET A 939 -14.43 -41.33 -1.35
CA MET A 939 -13.69 -42.60 -1.29
C MET A 939 -14.49 -43.78 -0.72
N GLN A 940 -15.52 -43.52 0.09
CA GLN A 940 -16.36 -44.55 0.70
C GLN A 940 -17.67 -44.81 -0.06
N SER A 941 -18.10 -43.86 -0.90
CA SER A 941 -19.36 -43.94 -1.62
C SER A 941 -19.20 -44.64 -2.98
N ALA A 942 -20.01 -45.67 -3.25
CA ALA A 942 -19.91 -46.47 -4.48
C ALA A 942 -20.34 -45.75 -5.80
N LEU A 943 -20.81 -44.49 -5.72
CA LEU A 943 -21.39 -43.73 -6.84
C LEU A 943 -20.48 -42.66 -7.43
N VAL A 944 -19.36 -42.32 -6.77
CA VAL A 944 -18.41 -41.34 -7.29
C VAL A 944 -17.35 -42.14 -8.05
N GLY A 945 -17.45 -42.16 -9.38
CA GLY A 945 -16.61 -43.01 -10.24
C GLY A 945 -15.10 -42.82 -10.01
N PRO A 946 -14.25 -43.75 -10.49
CA PRO A 946 -12.79 -43.71 -10.29
C PRO A 946 -12.06 -42.51 -10.92
N GLU A 947 -12.77 -41.64 -11.65
CA GLU A 947 -12.23 -40.42 -12.28
C GLU A 947 -12.25 -39.19 -11.36
N PHE A 948 -12.56 -39.35 -10.07
CA PHE A 948 -12.80 -38.26 -9.11
C PHE A 948 -11.79 -38.13 -7.99
#